data_AF-A0A924WYC3-F1
#
_entry.id   AF-A0A924WYC3-F1
#
_cell.length_a   1.000
_cell.length_b   1.000
_cell.length_c   1.000
_cell.angle_alpha   90.00
_cell.angle_beta   90.00
_cell.angle_gamma   90.00
#
_symmetry.space_group_name_H-M   'P 1'
#
loop_
_entity.id
_entity.type
_entity.pdbx_description
1 polymer ?
#
loop_
_entity_poly.entity_id
_entity_poly.type
_entity_poly.pdbx_seq_one_letter_code
_entity_poly.pdbx_strand_id
1 'polypeptide(L)'
;MSLTARFVGVPVSFSRPHVSVGRFLTAILVLLVLSGGCRSSTKTVIFKEPVSTHEWTLKQINPELPSDWSDYEFLVVEFRASSSQRFELGLKTATQHVSKRIHPYPNVWVRAAIPLRFYRQGLGNAHDLAATVNQPRNSYWINIEAGGHGPTTDVRGMSVIMRYPANAPKLEIRSVTLAKTDPGDAVLEGNPVLDEFGQYVHADWPGKARSEAELKAAWAAESDSMNSTGLPDRCPYGGFASTQSKGSGFFRVEQIDGRWWFVCPDGHLFYSTGVNQIGTNSGTRVSGREEMFTPLPPDLARSATTTPANRRAATNSTSTSAPTTSTSRPSDNRRERQISYYTANLHRRFGRDFRPAWADLTSRRLTAWGLNTAYGGGVNEGLRDKSKRIPYVTGLRNLAPGTLIMGMPDVYADSFEQHVQNEVTRQLTPMKDDAYLIGYFIGNEPPWPSREDQFVDLVLQGSESKMQAHFKAQLASGDTPERRRELVLAAFERYLGVINAATKKADPNHLNLGIRFGGTPPDYVVKLAKGFDVYSLNKYRWDPPPEQIKNVYELVGKPILIGEFHIGVPGRGLAPGLVQAMNQFERGIAYQFYVEGGAAHPEVIGSHWFQWIDQPATGRGDGENYNIGWIDVTDRPYSELVEAAKITHGRLLEIHSGKIPPTKRMPKASEVGTPPDVRQLGIPAIQ
;
A
#
# COMPACT_ATOMS: atom_id res chain seq x y z
N MET A 1 48.74 32.11 -41.71
CA MET A 1 50.14 31.90 -42.15
C MET A 1 50.68 30.69 -41.40
N SER A 2 51.01 29.59 -42.10
CA SER A 2 52.42 29.20 -42.41
C SER A 2 53.09 28.45 -41.24
N LEU A 3 53.62 27.23 -41.34
CA LEU A 3 53.80 26.32 -42.49
C LEU A 3 53.84 24.82 -42.05
N THR A 4 53.72 23.92 -43.03
CA THR A 4 53.85 22.44 -42.98
C THR A 4 55.25 21.88 -42.71
N ALA A 5 55.35 20.61 -42.23
CA ALA A 5 56.27 19.59 -42.79
C ALA A 5 55.94 18.13 -42.38
N ARG A 6 56.36 17.16 -43.23
CA ARG A 6 56.48 15.70 -42.96
C ARG A 6 58.01 15.34 -43.06
N PHE A 7 58.55 14.12 -43.22
CA PHE A 7 58.07 12.75 -43.54
C PHE A 7 59.26 11.76 -43.35
N VAL A 8 59.03 10.46 -43.10
CA VAL A 8 60.02 9.32 -43.19
C VAL A 8 61.11 9.29 -42.08
N GLY A 9 61.65 8.17 -41.57
CA GLY A 9 61.24 6.75 -41.63
C GLY A 9 62.40 5.71 -41.49
N VAL A 10 62.18 4.65 -40.68
CA VAL A 10 62.84 3.29 -40.71
C VAL A 10 64.34 3.21 -40.23
N PRO A 11 64.91 2.04 -39.81
CA PRO A 11 64.61 1.23 -38.62
C PRO A 11 65.84 0.96 -37.70
N VAL A 12 65.63 0.44 -36.47
CA VAL A 12 66.61 -0.43 -35.77
C VAL A 12 65.90 -1.56 -35.03
N SER A 13 66.38 -2.80 -35.21
CA SER A 13 65.90 -4.03 -34.55
C SER A 13 66.80 -4.35 -33.35
N PHE A 14 66.25 -4.87 -32.24
CA PHE A 14 66.95 -5.85 -31.40
C PHE A 14 66.01 -6.77 -30.58
N SER A 15 66.22 -8.08 -30.77
CA SER A 15 66.03 -9.21 -29.83
C SER A 15 64.84 -9.26 -28.84
N ARG A 16 63.95 -10.25 -29.07
CA ARG A 16 63.10 -10.86 -28.01
C ARG A 16 63.91 -11.83 -27.13
N PRO A 17 63.54 -12.02 -25.86
CA PRO A 17 63.64 -13.32 -25.19
C PRO A 17 62.33 -14.13 -25.38
N HIS A 18 62.46 -15.42 -25.65
CA HIS A 18 61.34 -16.36 -25.61
C HIS A 18 60.96 -16.69 -24.16
N VAL A 19 59.65 -16.73 -23.86
CA VAL A 19 59.11 -17.51 -22.74
C VAL A 19 58.10 -18.51 -23.31
N SER A 20 58.30 -19.78 -22.97
CA SER A 20 57.52 -20.92 -23.45
C SER A 20 56.13 -20.94 -22.83
N VAL A 21 55.07 -20.86 -23.65
CA VAL A 21 53.70 -21.14 -23.22
C VAL A 21 53.47 -22.65 -23.21
N GLY A 22 53.60 -23.26 -22.04
CA GLY A 22 53.22 -24.66 -21.81
C GLY A 22 51.69 -24.80 -21.84
N ARG A 23 51.17 -25.65 -22.74
CA ARG A 23 49.74 -25.98 -22.83
C ARG A 23 49.32 -26.86 -21.65
N PHE A 24 48.46 -26.35 -20.76
CA PHE A 24 47.58 -27.18 -19.94
C PHE A 24 46.17 -27.15 -20.53
N LEU A 25 45.81 -28.22 -21.25
CA LEU A 25 44.46 -28.47 -21.75
C LEU A 25 43.64 -29.15 -20.64
N THR A 26 43.03 -28.35 -19.77
CA THR A 26 42.00 -28.86 -18.85
C THR A 26 40.65 -28.80 -19.54
N ALA A 27 40.25 -29.91 -20.17
CA ALA A 27 38.95 -30.02 -20.83
C ALA A 27 37.82 -30.09 -19.79
N ILE A 28 37.27 -28.93 -19.43
CA ILE A 28 35.99 -28.87 -18.70
C ILE A 28 34.89 -29.19 -19.72
N LEU A 29 34.40 -30.42 -19.69
CA LEU A 29 33.27 -30.88 -20.47
C LEU A 29 31.99 -30.23 -19.92
N VAL A 30 31.67 -29.02 -20.40
CA VAL A 30 30.36 -28.41 -20.14
C VAL A 30 29.30 -29.24 -20.85
N LEU A 31 28.64 -30.11 -20.08
CA LEU A 31 27.44 -30.82 -20.50
C LEU A 31 26.30 -29.81 -20.66
N LEU A 32 26.26 -29.19 -21.84
CA LEU A 32 25.10 -28.51 -22.39
C LEU A 32 24.01 -29.56 -22.58
N VAL A 33 23.27 -29.86 -21.52
CA VAL A 33 21.95 -30.48 -21.61
C VAL A 33 21.04 -29.45 -22.29
N LEU A 34 21.09 -29.45 -23.62
CA LEU A 34 20.04 -28.88 -24.45
C LEU A 34 18.79 -29.73 -24.24
N SER A 35 18.06 -29.46 -23.16
CA SER A 35 16.67 -29.83 -23.05
C SER A 35 15.92 -29.08 -24.15
N GLY A 36 15.82 -29.73 -25.32
CA GLY A 36 14.92 -29.36 -26.41
C GLY A 36 13.47 -29.60 -26.01
N GLY A 37 13.05 -28.97 -24.90
CA GLY A 37 11.67 -28.91 -24.47
C GLY A 37 10.86 -28.24 -25.57
N CYS A 38 9.78 -28.89 -25.99
CA CYS A 38 8.92 -28.40 -27.04
C CYS A 38 8.41 -27.01 -26.66
N ARG A 39 8.86 -25.95 -27.36
CA ARG A 39 8.36 -24.58 -27.15
C ARG A 39 6.90 -24.52 -27.59
N SER A 40 6.01 -24.80 -26.65
CA SER A 40 4.56 -24.54 -26.73
C SER A 40 4.34 -23.15 -27.33
N SER A 41 3.43 -23.03 -28.30
CA SER A 41 3.14 -21.76 -28.93
C SER A 41 2.68 -20.75 -27.88
N THR A 42 3.24 -19.52 -27.93
CA THR A 42 2.93 -18.47 -26.95
C THR A 42 1.43 -18.22 -26.93
N LYS A 43 0.81 -18.44 -25.78
CA LYS A 43 -0.62 -18.22 -25.58
C LYS A 43 -0.86 -16.74 -25.43
N THR A 44 -1.77 -16.20 -26.23
CA THR A 44 -2.13 -14.80 -26.20
C THR A 44 -3.61 -14.69 -25.87
N VAL A 45 -3.94 -13.89 -24.86
CA VAL A 45 -5.33 -13.55 -24.52
C VAL A 45 -5.51 -12.04 -24.54
N ILE A 46 -6.72 -11.61 -24.86
CA ILE A 46 -7.16 -10.22 -24.76
C ILE A 46 -8.41 -10.22 -23.87
N PHE A 47 -8.44 -9.34 -22.88
CA PHE A 47 -9.56 -9.20 -21.96
C PHE A 47 -10.47 -8.05 -22.43
N LYS A 48 -11.79 -8.27 -22.51
CA LYS A 48 -12.78 -7.30 -23.02
C LYS A 48 -14.11 -7.32 -22.25
N GLU A 49 -14.54 -8.51 -21.83
CA GLU A 49 -15.76 -8.72 -21.05
C GLU A 49 -15.62 -8.26 -19.58
N PRO A 50 -16.72 -7.87 -18.90
CA PRO A 50 -16.71 -7.47 -17.48
C PRO A 50 -16.03 -8.47 -16.54
N VAL A 51 -16.14 -9.77 -16.84
CA VAL A 51 -15.29 -10.81 -16.26
C VAL A 51 -14.75 -11.64 -17.42
N SER A 52 -13.54 -11.30 -17.87
CA SER A 52 -12.86 -12.00 -18.95
C SER A 52 -12.06 -13.17 -18.39
N THR A 53 -12.56 -14.38 -18.57
CA THR A 53 -11.93 -15.63 -18.13
C THR A 53 -11.43 -16.42 -19.35
N HIS A 54 -10.16 -16.80 -19.34
CA HIS A 54 -9.55 -17.69 -20.34
C HIS A 54 -8.96 -18.91 -19.65
N GLU A 55 -9.13 -20.10 -20.23
CA GLU A 55 -8.82 -21.37 -19.57
C GLU A 55 -8.18 -22.38 -20.52
N TRP A 56 -7.31 -23.22 -19.96
CA TRP A 56 -6.62 -24.28 -20.68
C TRP A 56 -6.45 -25.52 -19.81
N THR A 57 -6.63 -26.70 -20.40
CA THR A 57 -6.22 -27.97 -19.79
C THR A 57 -4.70 -28.04 -19.66
N LEU A 58 -4.16 -28.85 -18.74
CA LEU A 58 -2.70 -29.04 -18.62
C LEU A 58 -2.05 -29.42 -19.96
N LYS A 59 -2.65 -30.34 -20.72
CA LYS A 59 -2.14 -30.76 -22.03
C LYS A 59 -2.07 -29.62 -23.05
N GLN A 60 -3.00 -28.66 -23.00
CA GLN A 60 -2.93 -27.46 -23.83
C GLN A 60 -1.84 -26.49 -23.36
N ILE A 61 -1.56 -26.42 -22.05
CA ILE A 61 -0.55 -25.54 -21.44
C ILE A 61 0.85 -26.05 -21.79
N ASN A 62 1.17 -27.23 -21.26
CA ASN A 62 2.41 -27.96 -21.45
C ASN A 62 2.10 -29.45 -21.22
N PRO A 63 2.21 -30.32 -22.24
CA PRO A 63 1.84 -31.73 -22.16
C PRO A 63 2.72 -32.56 -21.22
N GLU A 64 3.86 -32.03 -20.77
CA GLU A 64 4.77 -32.67 -19.81
C GLU A 64 4.37 -32.43 -18.34
N LEU A 65 3.37 -31.57 -18.07
CA LEU A 65 2.91 -31.31 -16.70
C LEU A 65 2.11 -32.50 -16.14
N PRO A 66 2.49 -33.07 -14.97
CA PRO A 66 1.66 -34.03 -14.25
C PRO A 66 0.41 -33.33 -13.69
N SER A 67 -0.62 -34.09 -13.30
CA SER A 67 -1.78 -33.56 -12.57
C SER A 67 -1.53 -33.43 -11.07
N ASP A 68 -0.70 -34.30 -10.48
CA ASP A 68 -0.26 -34.17 -9.10
C ASP A 68 1.02 -33.33 -9.01
N TRP A 69 0.94 -32.21 -8.30
CA TRP A 69 2.04 -31.27 -8.11
C TRP A 69 2.61 -31.32 -6.68
N SER A 70 2.17 -32.26 -5.83
CA SER A 70 2.56 -32.33 -4.41
C SER A 70 4.07 -32.36 -4.19
N ASP A 71 4.78 -33.03 -5.10
CA ASP A 71 6.24 -33.19 -5.14
C ASP A 71 7.02 -31.91 -5.52
N TYR A 72 6.32 -30.82 -5.83
CA TYR A 72 6.88 -29.55 -6.31
C TYR A 72 6.57 -28.39 -5.36
N GLU A 73 7.47 -27.42 -5.32
CA GLU A 73 7.37 -26.24 -4.45
C GLU A 73 7.02 -24.96 -5.21
N PHE A 74 7.24 -24.91 -6.53
CA PHE A 74 7.04 -23.71 -7.34
C PHE A 74 6.29 -24.00 -8.64
N LEU A 75 5.32 -23.15 -8.95
CA LEU A 75 4.75 -22.95 -10.28
C LEU A 75 5.55 -21.84 -10.97
N VAL A 76 6.17 -22.14 -12.09
CA VAL A 76 7.02 -21.20 -12.83
C VAL A 76 6.29 -20.77 -14.09
N VAL A 77 6.03 -19.47 -14.23
CA VAL A 77 5.33 -18.90 -15.39
C VAL A 77 6.19 -17.82 -16.02
N GLU A 78 6.39 -17.89 -17.34
CA GLU A 78 6.95 -16.78 -18.13
C GLU A 78 5.84 -16.06 -18.88
N PHE A 79 5.59 -14.80 -18.51
CA PHE A 79 4.53 -13.99 -19.08
C PHE A 79 4.97 -12.56 -19.43
N ARG A 80 4.20 -11.89 -20.29
CA ARG A 80 4.24 -10.45 -20.55
C ARG A 80 2.81 -9.92 -20.63
N ALA A 81 2.49 -8.88 -19.86
CA ALA A 81 1.19 -8.20 -19.93
C ALA A 81 1.34 -6.83 -20.61
N SER A 82 0.34 -6.35 -21.35
CA SER A 82 0.39 -5.00 -21.95
C SER A 82 -0.05 -3.87 -21.01
N SER A 83 -0.51 -4.22 -19.80
CA SER A 83 -1.07 -3.31 -18.81
C SER A 83 -0.64 -3.73 -17.41
N SER A 84 -0.53 -2.75 -16.51
CA SER A 84 -0.38 -2.94 -15.05
C SER A 84 -1.72 -3.25 -14.35
N GLN A 85 -2.81 -3.45 -15.10
CA GLN A 85 -4.03 -4.01 -14.53
C GLN A 85 -3.76 -5.43 -14.01
N ARG A 86 -4.24 -5.69 -12.80
CA ARG A 86 -4.09 -6.97 -12.10
C ARG A 86 -4.89 -8.07 -12.81
N PHE A 87 -4.37 -9.30 -12.80
CA PHE A 87 -5.11 -10.49 -13.23
C PHE A 87 -5.02 -11.58 -12.16
N GLU A 88 -6.00 -12.48 -12.14
CA GLU A 88 -5.97 -13.67 -11.30
C GLU A 88 -5.41 -14.86 -12.10
N LEU A 89 -4.38 -15.54 -11.57
CA LEU A 89 -3.83 -16.78 -12.13
C LEU A 89 -4.41 -17.98 -11.36
N GLY A 90 -5.28 -18.75 -12.02
CA GLY A 90 -6.02 -19.84 -11.40
C GLY A 90 -5.53 -21.24 -11.73
N LEU A 91 -5.68 -22.16 -10.77
CA LEU A 91 -5.54 -23.60 -10.90
C LEU A 91 -6.92 -24.24 -10.76
N LYS A 92 -7.25 -25.20 -11.63
CA LYS A 92 -8.50 -25.93 -11.61
C LYS A 92 -8.28 -27.40 -11.26
N THR A 93 -9.07 -27.92 -10.33
CA THR A 93 -9.13 -29.35 -9.99
C THR A 93 -10.49 -29.95 -10.39
N ALA A 94 -10.77 -31.18 -10.00
CA ALA A 94 -12.10 -31.80 -10.15
C ALA A 94 -13.23 -31.00 -9.49
N THR A 95 -12.94 -30.39 -8.34
CA THR A 95 -13.94 -29.90 -7.37
C THR A 95 -13.74 -28.44 -6.98
N GLN A 96 -12.59 -27.84 -7.31
CA GLN A 96 -12.23 -26.49 -6.88
C GLN A 96 -11.57 -25.69 -8.01
N HIS A 97 -11.72 -24.37 -7.92
CA HIS A 97 -10.98 -23.40 -8.72
C HIS A 97 -10.38 -22.38 -7.77
N VAL A 98 -9.07 -22.42 -7.62
CA VAL A 98 -8.33 -21.51 -6.74
C VAL A 98 -7.50 -20.55 -7.59
N SER A 99 -7.45 -19.27 -7.23
CA SER A 99 -6.69 -18.26 -7.97
C SER A 99 -5.65 -17.58 -7.08
N LYS A 100 -4.78 -16.75 -7.65
CA LYS A 100 -3.94 -15.79 -6.92
C LYS A 100 -3.82 -14.53 -7.76
N ARG A 101 -3.90 -13.35 -7.16
CA ARG A 101 -3.91 -12.10 -7.93
C ARG A 101 -2.49 -11.59 -8.15
N ILE A 102 -2.07 -11.53 -9.41
CA ILE A 102 -0.78 -11.04 -9.85
C ILE A 102 -0.93 -9.59 -10.32
N HIS A 103 0.01 -8.74 -9.94
CA HIS A 103 0.24 -7.46 -10.61
C HIS A 103 1.48 -7.59 -11.52
N PRO A 104 1.30 -7.54 -12.85
CA PRO A 104 2.40 -7.56 -13.80
C PRO A 104 3.11 -6.20 -13.90
N TYR A 105 4.41 -6.24 -14.23
CA TYR A 105 5.08 -5.10 -14.85
C TYR A 105 4.72 -5.06 -16.35
N PRO A 106 4.17 -3.96 -16.89
CA PRO A 106 3.69 -3.93 -18.28
C PRO A 106 4.82 -3.89 -19.32
N ASN A 107 4.61 -4.58 -20.44
CA ASN A 107 5.48 -4.65 -21.62
C ASN A 107 6.87 -5.29 -21.43
N VAL A 108 7.17 -5.83 -20.23
CA VAL A 108 8.40 -6.60 -19.95
C VAL A 108 8.10 -8.10 -19.82
N TRP A 109 9.06 -8.96 -20.17
CA TRP A 109 8.93 -10.41 -19.91
C TRP A 109 9.37 -10.72 -18.49
N VAL A 110 8.49 -11.38 -17.73
CA VAL A 110 8.69 -11.75 -16.34
C VAL A 110 8.70 -13.27 -16.21
N ARG A 111 9.70 -13.81 -15.52
CA ARG A 111 9.62 -15.13 -14.87
C ARG A 111 9.11 -14.92 -13.46
N ALA A 112 7.94 -15.49 -13.18
CA ALA A 112 7.37 -15.56 -11.84
C ALA A 112 7.56 -16.98 -11.30
N ALA A 113 8.39 -17.12 -10.26
CA ALA A 113 8.58 -18.38 -9.54
C ALA A 113 7.61 -18.39 -8.34
N ILE A 114 6.36 -18.82 -8.56
CA ILE A 114 5.28 -18.70 -7.58
C ILE A 114 5.33 -19.89 -6.61
N PRO A 115 5.59 -19.69 -5.31
CA PRO A 115 5.51 -20.76 -4.31
C PRO A 115 4.11 -21.41 -4.30
N LEU A 116 4.05 -22.73 -4.52
CA LEU A 116 2.79 -23.50 -4.49
C LEU A 116 2.15 -23.51 -3.11
N ARG A 117 2.91 -23.26 -2.04
CA ARG A 117 2.37 -22.99 -0.70
C ARG A 117 1.32 -21.88 -0.69
N PHE A 118 1.40 -20.87 -1.58
CA PHE A 118 0.38 -19.83 -1.68
C PHE A 118 -0.99 -20.37 -2.10
N TYR A 119 -1.03 -21.37 -3.00
CA TYR A 119 -2.27 -22.04 -3.39
C TYR A 119 -2.76 -23.03 -2.34
N ARG A 120 -1.83 -23.70 -1.63
CA ARG A 120 -2.13 -24.78 -0.67
C ARG A 120 -2.53 -24.30 0.74
N GLN A 121 -1.90 -23.25 1.25
CA GLN A 121 -1.96 -22.83 2.66
C GLN A 121 -2.72 -21.51 2.81
N GLY A 122 -3.55 -21.41 3.86
CA GLY A 122 -4.25 -20.18 4.22
C GLY A 122 -3.35 -19.04 4.70
N LEU A 123 -3.97 -17.92 5.04
CA LEU A 123 -3.28 -16.70 5.48
C LEU A 123 -2.48 -16.91 6.77
N GLY A 124 -1.25 -16.38 6.82
CA GLY A 124 -0.35 -16.53 7.95
C GLY A 124 -0.57 -15.52 9.09
N ASN A 125 0.38 -15.54 10.05
CA ASN A 125 0.53 -14.47 11.05
C ASN A 125 1.13 -13.21 10.40
N ALA A 126 0.51 -12.05 10.64
CA ALA A 126 1.04 -10.75 10.25
C ALA A 126 0.52 -9.65 11.20
N HIS A 127 1.00 -8.42 11.04
CA HIS A 127 0.69 -7.32 11.98
C HIS A 127 -0.51 -6.46 11.58
N ASP A 128 -0.89 -6.46 10.29
CA ASP A 128 -2.07 -5.77 9.75
C ASP A 128 -2.71 -6.58 8.60
N LEU A 129 -3.88 -6.15 8.12
CA LEU A 129 -4.64 -6.78 7.03
C LEU A 129 -3.93 -6.76 5.67
N ALA A 130 -2.98 -5.86 5.41
CA ALA A 130 -2.26 -5.83 4.14
C ALA A 130 -1.12 -6.87 4.14
N ALA A 131 -0.40 -6.98 5.25
CA ALA A 131 0.73 -7.89 5.43
C ALA A 131 0.34 -9.37 5.52
N THR A 132 -0.92 -9.70 5.83
CA THR A 132 -1.43 -11.09 5.76
C THR A 132 -1.54 -11.62 4.34
N VAL A 133 -1.82 -10.75 3.36
CA VAL A 133 -2.24 -11.15 2.00
C VAL A 133 -1.26 -10.74 0.90
N ASN A 134 -0.50 -9.66 1.09
CA ASN A 134 0.43 -9.15 0.10
C ASN A 134 1.81 -9.81 0.26
N GLN A 135 2.36 -10.34 -0.83
CA GLN A 135 3.67 -11.01 -0.83
C GLN A 135 4.59 -10.35 -1.88
N PRO A 136 5.64 -9.61 -1.46
CA PRO A 136 6.58 -9.00 -2.38
C PRO A 136 7.43 -10.08 -3.08
N ARG A 137 7.57 -9.96 -4.40
CA ARG A 137 8.38 -10.82 -5.27
C ARG A 137 9.38 -9.95 -6.04
N ASN A 138 10.41 -10.52 -6.66
CA ASN A 138 11.43 -9.65 -7.27
C ASN A 138 10.97 -9.04 -8.60
N SER A 139 10.24 -9.80 -9.41
CA SER A 139 9.82 -9.41 -10.77
C SER A 139 8.32 -9.12 -10.91
N TYR A 140 7.55 -9.17 -9.82
CA TYR A 140 6.11 -8.93 -9.76
C TYR A 140 5.67 -8.71 -8.30
N TRP A 141 4.35 -8.57 -8.09
CA TRP A 141 3.72 -8.67 -6.77
C TRP A 141 2.52 -9.62 -6.84
N ILE A 142 2.27 -10.33 -5.74
CA ILE A 142 1.17 -11.30 -5.65
C ILE A 142 0.40 -11.12 -4.34
N ASN A 143 -0.93 -11.08 -4.46
CA ASN A 143 -1.86 -11.15 -3.35
C ASN A 143 -2.41 -12.59 -3.27
N ILE A 144 -2.28 -13.20 -2.08
CA ILE A 144 -2.49 -14.64 -1.89
C ILE A 144 -3.91 -15.03 -1.44
N GLU A 145 -4.78 -14.07 -1.15
CA GLU A 145 -6.14 -14.31 -0.67
C GLU A 145 -7.15 -14.54 -1.80
N ALA A 146 -6.97 -13.84 -2.92
CA ALA A 146 -7.84 -13.99 -4.10
C ALA A 146 -8.07 -15.47 -4.44
N GLY A 147 -9.33 -15.85 -4.70
CA GLY A 147 -9.70 -17.20 -5.11
C GLY A 147 -9.52 -18.33 -4.07
N GLY A 148 -9.20 -18.04 -2.81
CA GLY A 148 -9.10 -19.05 -1.76
C GLY A 148 -7.96 -20.06 -1.94
N HIS A 149 -7.98 -21.16 -1.19
CA HIS A 149 -6.88 -22.13 -1.12
C HIS A 149 -7.40 -23.56 -1.29
N GLY A 150 -6.55 -24.46 -1.81
CA GLY A 150 -6.95 -25.81 -2.20
C GLY A 150 -5.76 -26.72 -2.55
N PRO A 151 -6.01 -28.03 -2.71
CA PRO A 151 -4.96 -29.01 -2.96
C PRO A 151 -4.43 -28.90 -4.39
N THR A 152 -3.17 -29.30 -4.58
CA THR A 152 -2.52 -29.36 -5.89
C THR A 152 -2.28 -30.81 -6.35
N THR A 153 -3.16 -31.75 -5.95
CA THR A 153 -3.03 -33.19 -6.20
C THR A 153 -3.73 -33.70 -7.46
N ASP A 154 -4.74 -32.96 -7.96
CA ASP A 154 -5.44 -33.24 -9.22
C ASP A 154 -5.67 -31.94 -9.97
N VAL A 155 -4.59 -31.27 -10.38
CA VAL A 155 -4.67 -30.09 -11.23
C VAL A 155 -4.97 -30.55 -12.66
N ARG A 156 -6.06 -30.03 -13.23
CA ARG A 156 -6.58 -30.38 -14.56
C ARG A 156 -6.34 -29.30 -15.60
N GLY A 157 -6.13 -28.07 -15.15
CA GLY A 157 -5.88 -26.92 -16.01
C GLY A 157 -5.57 -25.64 -15.23
N MET A 158 -5.30 -24.59 -15.98
CA MET A 158 -5.10 -23.23 -15.45
C MET A 158 -6.05 -22.24 -16.11
N SER A 159 -6.22 -21.11 -15.47
CA SER A 159 -7.03 -19.98 -15.98
C SER A 159 -6.34 -18.66 -15.74
N VAL A 160 -6.71 -17.66 -16.54
CA VAL A 160 -6.43 -16.24 -16.26
C VAL A 160 -7.73 -15.45 -16.29
N ILE A 161 -7.97 -14.67 -15.24
CA ILE A 161 -9.18 -13.85 -15.10
C ILE A 161 -8.79 -12.39 -14.97
N MET A 162 -9.41 -11.52 -15.77
CA MET A 162 -9.37 -10.07 -15.56
C MET A 162 -10.79 -9.53 -15.43
N ARG A 163 -11.04 -8.76 -14.39
CA ARG A 163 -12.35 -8.15 -14.09
C ARG A 163 -12.30 -6.68 -14.46
N TYR A 164 -13.29 -6.23 -15.23
CA TYR A 164 -13.44 -4.86 -15.75
C TYR A 164 -12.13 -4.38 -16.42
N PRO A 165 -11.68 -5.06 -17.50
CA PRO A 165 -10.47 -4.72 -18.25
C PRO A 165 -10.58 -3.32 -18.85
N ALA A 166 -9.66 -2.42 -18.50
CA ALA A 166 -9.57 -1.07 -19.07
C ALA A 166 -8.58 -1.06 -20.25
N ASN A 167 -8.99 -0.50 -21.40
CA ASN A 167 -8.19 -0.43 -22.64
C ASN A 167 -7.84 -1.81 -23.23
N ALA A 168 -8.72 -2.80 -23.04
CA ALA A 168 -8.63 -4.18 -23.53
C ALA A 168 -7.22 -4.84 -23.40
N PRO A 169 -6.69 -5.07 -22.18
CA PRO A 169 -5.33 -5.56 -21.99
C PRO A 169 -5.06 -6.92 -22.64
N LYS A 170 -3.81 -7.11 -23.07
CA LYS A 170 -3.27 -8.36 -23.59
C LYS A 170 -2.37 -9.03 -22.54
N LEU A 171 -2.46 -10.35 -22.43
CA LEU A 171 -1.50 -11.18 -21.67
C LEU A 171 -0.94 -12.28 -22.59
N GLU A 172 0.37 -12.43 -22.59
CA GLU A 172 1.12 -13.42 -23.34
C GLU A 172 1.83 -14.37 -22.36
N ILE A 173 1.65 -15.68 -22.50
CA ILE A 173 2.30 -16.72 -21.68
C ILE A 173 3.07 -17.66 -22.62
N ARG A 174 4.39 -17.76 -22.44
CA ARG A 174 5.26 -18.56 -23.31
C ARG A 174 5.84 -19.83 -22.68
N SER A 175 5.84 -19.90 -21.35
CA SER A 175 6.32 -21.07 -20.61
C SER A 175 5.53 -21.25 -19.31
N VAL A 176 5.22 -22.51 -18.99
CA VAL A 176 4.69 -22.95 -17.70
C VAL A 176 5.36 -24.26 -17.33
N THR A 177 6.04 -24.28 -16.19
CA THR A 177 6.73 -25.46 -15.65
C THR A 177 6.57 -25.54 -14.13
N LEU A 178 7.02 -26.64 -13.54
CA LEU A 178 7.07 -26.84 -12.08
C LEU A 178 8.53 -27.02 -11.64
N ALA A 179 8.85 -26.59 -10.42
CA ALA A 179 10.18 -26.77 -9.84
C ALA A 179 10.12 -27.23 -8.37
N LYS A 180 11.08 -28.06 -7.97
CA LYS A 180 11.25 -28.54 -6.58
C LYS A 180 12.10 -27.59 -5.72
N THR A 181 12.83 -26.67 -6.35
CA THR A 181 13.64 -25.62 -5.72
C THR A 181 13.30 -24.29 -6.37
N ASP A 182 13.57 -23.15 -5.70
CA ASP A 182 13.27 -21.82 -6.26
C ASP A 182 14.22 -21.52 -7.44
N PRO A 183 13.73 -21.41 -8.69
CA PRO A 183 14.56 -21.02 -9.84
C PRO A 183 14.83 -19.51 -9.87
N GLY A 184 14.23 -18.74 -8.98
CA GLY A 184 14.33 -17.29 -8.85
C GLY A 184 13.35 -16.53 -9.74
N ASP A 185 12.73 -15.49 -9.17
CA ASP A 185 12.03 -14.44 -9.91
C ASP A 185 13.00 -13.63 -10.79
N ALA A 186 12.61 -13.27 -12.01
CA ALA A 186 13.43 -12.40 -12.88
C ALA A 186 12.58 -11.56 -13.84
N VAL A 187 13.06 -10.35 -14.17
CA VAL A 187 12.71 -9.66 -15.42
C VAL A 187 13.66 -10.19 -16.48
N LEU A 188 13.14 -10.93 -17.45
CA LEU A 188 13.93 -11.62 -18.47
C LEU A 188 14.30 -10.70 -19.63
N GLU A 189 13.38 -9.81 -20.03
CA GLU A 189 13.56 -8.85 -21.13
C GLU A 189 12.86 -7.55 -20.74
N GLY A 190 13.52 -6.42 -20.96
CA GLY A 190 13.01 -5.09 -20.57
C GLY A 190 13.59 -4.53 -19.27
N ASN A 191 14.84 -4.86 -18.92
CA ASN A 191 15.63 -4.05 -18.00
C ASN A 191 16.29 -2.87 -18.76
N PRO A 192 16.43 -1.67 -18.15
CA PRO A 192 15.88 -1.29 -16.84
C PRO A 192 14.36 -1.08 -16.89
N VAL A 193 13.72 -1.20 -15.74
CA VAL A 193 12.28 -1.02 -15.55
C VAL A 193 11.95 0.42 -15.16
N LEU A 194 12.80 1.08 -14.38
CA LEU A 194 12.69 2.48 -13.98
C LEU A 194 13.83 3.36 -14.54
N ASP A 195 13.47 4.58 -14.95
CA ASP A 195 14.40 5.64 -15.31
C ASP A 195 15.04 6.32 -14.08
N GLU A 196 15.93 7.29 -14.30
CA GLU A 196 16.62 8.05 -13.26
C GLU A 196 15.70 8.98 -12.44
N PHE A 197 14.44 9.15 -12.85
CA PHE A 197 13.40 9.89 -12.13
C PHE A 197 12.43 8.96 -11.40
N GLY A 198 12.58 7.63 -11.55
CA GLY A 198 11.69 6.62 -10.99
C GLY A 198 10.41 6.40 -11.79
N GLN A 199 10.29 6.99 -12.98
CA GLN A 199 9.17 6.73 -13.88
C GLN A 199 9.38 5.39 -14.60
N TYR A 200 8.29 4.77 -15.02
CA TYR A 200 8.32 3.49 -15.72
C TYR A 200 8.82 3.65 -17.17
N VAL A 201 9.81 2.84 -17.56
CA VAL A 201 10.47 2.94 -18.87
C VAL A 201 9.51 2.53 -20.01
N HIS A 202 8.87 1.35 -19.91
CA HIS A 202 8.13 0.71 -21.01
C HIS A 202 6.66 1.12 -21.14
N ALA A 203 6.34 2.34 -20.74
CA ALA A 203 5.04 2.97 -20.93
C ALA A 203 5.21 4.48 -21.10
N ASP A 204 4.47 5.11 -22.00
CA ASP A 204 4.46 6.56 -22.20
C ASP A 204 3.08 7.14 -21.91
N TRP A 205 3.02 8.40 -21.44
CA TRP A 205 1.79 9.11 -21.10
C TRP A 205 1.97 10.62 -21.26
N PRO A 206 0.88 11.39 -21.46
CA PRO A 206 0.94 12.85 -21.45
C PRO A 206 1.62 13.38 -20.18
N GLY A 207 2.66 14.17 -20.36
CA GLY A 207 3.45 14.74 -19.26
C GLY A 207 4.55 13.83 -18.69
N LYS A 208 4.82 12.62 -19.21
CA LYS A 208 6.04 11.86 -18.81
C LYS A 208 7.29 12.69 -19.13
N ALA A 209 8.12 12.95 -18.13
CA ALA A 209 9.34 13.72 -18.32
C ALA A 209 10.40 12.88 -19.04
N ARG A 210 11.14 13.49 -19.98
CA ARG A 210 12.29 12.90 -20.68
C ARG A 210 13.63 13.51 -20.24
N SER A 211 13.60 14.57 -19.43
CA SER A 211 14.79 15.26 -18.95
C SER A 211 14.55 16.01 -17.63
N GLU A 212 15.63 16.31 -16.91
CA GLU A 212 15.56 17.17 -15.71
C GLU A 212 15.16 18.62 -16.06
N ALA A 213 15.43 19.06 -17.29
CA ALA A 213 15.00 20.37 -17.79
C ALA A 213 13.47 20.46 -17.91
N GLU A 214 12.81 19.42 -18.44
CA GLU A 214 11.35 19.33 -18.47
C GLU A 214 10.73 19.30 -17.08
N LEU A 215 11.34 18.57 -16.13
CA LEU A 215 10.88 18.59 -14.74
C LEU A 215 10.98 19.99 -14.13
N LYS A 216 12.11 20.69 -14.30
CA LYS A 216 12.29 22.06 -13.82
C LYS A 216 11.29 23.03 -14.45
N ALA A 217 11.02 22.91 -15.75
CA ALA A 217 9.99 23.70 -16.43
C ALA A 217 8.59 23.43 -15.86
N ALA A 218 8.22 22.17 -15.64
CA ALA A 218 6.93 21.80 -15.05
C ALA A 218 6.79 22.29 -13.58
N TRP A 219 7.85 22.19 -12.78
CA TRP A 219 7.87 22.68 -11.39
C TRP A 219 7.83 24.21 -11.29
N ALA A 220 8.39 24.93 -12.26
CA ALA A 220 8.28 26.38 -12.38
C ALA A 220 6.85 26.77 -12.76
N ALA A 221 6.29 26.18 -13.82
CA ALA A 221 4.91 26.43 -14.25
C ALA A 221 3.87 26.13 -13.16
N GLU A 222 4.06 25.08 -12.34
CA GLU A 222 3.23 24.86 -11.14
C GLU A 222 3.37 26.01 -10.14
N SER A 223 4.60 26.45 -9.85
CA SER A 223 4.86 27.54 -8.90
C SER A 223 4.23 28.86 -9.34
N ASP A 224 4.30 29.18 -10.64
CA ASP A 224 3.79 30.42 -11.23
C ASP A 224 2.25 30.43 -11.33
N SER A 225 1.63 29.26 -11.59
CA SER A 225 0.17 29.10 -11.68
C SER A 225 -0.52 28.97 -10.32
N MET A 226 0.22 28.73 -9.24
CA MET A 226 -0.33 28.47 -7.91
C MET A 226 -0.82 29.74 -7.22
N ASN A 227 -2.05 30.15 -7.54
CA ASN A 227 -2.76 31.13 -6.72
C ASN A 227 -2.91 30.59 -5.29
N SER A 228 -2.39 31.32 -4.30
CA SER A 228 -2.35 30.91 -2.90
C SER A 228 -3.68 31.11 -2.16
N THR A 229 -4.69 31.73 -2.79
CA THR A 229 -6.04 31.75 -2.25
C THR A 229 -6.64 30.35 -2.31
N GLY A 230 -6.87 29.74 -1.13
CA GLY A 230 -7.62 28.50 -1.02
C GLY A 230 -9.08 28.66 -1.43
N LEU A 231 -9.89 27.64 -1.16
CA LEU A 231 -11.34 27.79 -1.30
C LEU A 231 -11.84 28.95 -0.41
N PRO A 232 -12.84 29.72 -0.88
CA PRO A 232 -13.50 30.73 -0.05
C PRO A 232 -14.19 30.07 1.13
N ASP A 233 -14.63 30.89 2.09
CA ASP A 233 -15.35 30.44 3.27
C ASP A 233 -14.54 29.46 4.15
N ARG A 234 -13.30 29.83 4.53
CA ARG A 234 -12.44 29.02 5.39
C ARG A 234 -11.87 29.81 6.57
N CYS A 235 -12.01 29.29 7.79
CA CYS A 235 -11.36 29.82 8.98
C CYS A 235 -9.87 29.40 9.03
N PRO A 236 -9.05 29.94 9.96
CA PRO A 236 -7.63 29.58 10.09
C PRO A 236 -7.35 28.09 10.35
N TYR A 237 -8.36 27.34 10.80
CA TYR A 237 -8.33 25.90 11.00
C TYR A 237 -9.02 25.12 9.87
N GLY A 238 -9.30 25.74 8.71
CA GLY A 238 -9.87 25.05 7.54
C GLY A 238 -11.34 24.60 7.67
N GLY A 239 -12.04 25.03 8.71
CA GLY A 239 -13.49 24.90 8.87
C GLY A 239 -14.26 25.97 8.09
N PHE A 240 -15.59 25.84 8.02
CA PHE A 240 -16.45 26.72 7.23
C PHE A 240 -16.68 28.06 7.93
N ALA A 241 -16.14 29.16 7.38
CA ALA A 241 -16.14 30.47 8.03
C ALA A 241 -17.55 31.09 8.24
N SER A 242 -18.54 30.64 7.45
CA SER A 242 -19.95 31.02 7.52
C SER A 242 -20.73 30.35 8.66
N THR A 243 -20.06 29.56 9.51
CA THR A 243 -20.67 28.74 10.56
C THR A 243 -20.04 29.03 11.91
N GLN A 244 -20.83 29.00 13.01
CA GLN A 244 -20.29 29.27 14.35
C GLN A 244 -21.01 28.43 15.41
N SER A 245 -20.23 27.64 16.16
CA SER A 245 -20.56 27.03 17.44
C SER A 245 -19.62 27.57 18.53
N LYS A 246 -19.66 27.03 19.75
CA LYS A 246 -18.77 27.41 20.84
C LYS A 246 -17.34 26.91 20.60
N GLY A 247 -16.37 27.83 20.48
CA GLY A 247 -14.95 27.50 20.47
C GLY A 247 -14.46 26.94 21.82
N SER A 248 -13.53 25.98 21.75
CA SER A 248 -12.94 25.27 22.91
C SER A 248 -11.42 25.41 23.01
N GLY A 249 -10.76 26.06 22.06
CA GLY A 249 -9.29 26.09 21.96
C GLY A 249 -8.66 24.82 21.38
N PHE A 250 -9.45 23.74 21.23
CA PHE A 250 -9.08 22.47 20.61
C PHE A 250 -10.21 21.96 19.72
N PHE A 251 -9.87 21.08 18.77
CA PHE A 251 -10.87 20.33 18.01
C PHE A 251 -11.72 19.45 18.92
N ARG A 252 -13.02 19.38 18.65
CA ARG A 252 -13.98 18.50 19.33
C ARG A 252 -15.00 17.95 18.35
N VAL A 253 -15.86 17.04 18.80
CA VAL A 253 -17.05 16.61 18.05
C VAL A 253 -18.32 17.15 18.68
N GLU A 254 -19.33 17.44 17.86
CA GLU A 254 -20.66 17.90 18.29
C GLU A 254 -21.72 17.41 17.32
N GLN A 255 -22.92 17.09 17.82
CA GLN A 255 -24.08 16.88 16.95
C GLN A 255 -24.90 18.18 16.89
N ILE A 256 -25.04 18.74 15.69
CA ILE A 256 -25.73 20.01 15.40
C ILE A 256 -26.72 19.73 14.28
N ASP A 257 -27.99 20.13 14.47
CA ASP A 257 -29.10 19.90 13.54
C ASP A 257 -29.22 18.43 13.08
N GLY A 258 -29.03 17.50 14.03
CA GLY A 258 -29.09 16.05 13.82
C GLY A 258 -27.85 15.43 13.18
N ARG A 259 -26.82 16.23 12.86
CA ARG A 259 -25.61 15.78 12.14
C ARG A 259 -24.36 15.99 12.98
N TRP A 260 -23.44 15.04 12.91
CA TRP A 260 -22.16 15.15 13.61
C TRP A 260 -21.21 16.05 12.83
N TRP A 261 -20.41 16.83 13.54
CA TRP A 261 -19.35 17.66 12.98
C TRP A 261 -18.09 17.49 13.83
N PHE A 262 -16.92 17.66 13.22
CA PHE A 262 -15.82 18.25 13.99
C PHE A 262 -16.12 19.75 14.16
N VAL A 263 -15.73 20.32 15.29
CA VAL A 263 -15.77 21.76 15.55
C VAL A 263 -14.34 22.24 15.77
N CYS A 264 -13.96 23.29 15.06
CA CYS A 264 -12.63 23.90 15.14
C CYS A 264 -12.37 24.51 16.54
N PRO A 265 -11.10 24.72 16.92
CA PRO A 265 -10.72 25.45 18.14
C PRO A 265 -11.47 26.78 18.36
N ASP A 266 -11.74 27.51 17.28
CA ASP A 266 -12.43 28.81 17.25
C ASP A 266 -13.98 28.69 17.08
N GLY A 267 -14.51 27.48 16.95
CA GLY A 267 -15.95 27.19 16.93
C GLY A 267 -16.56 26.98 15.54
N HIS A 268 -15.83 27.14 14.44
CA HIS A 268 -16.37 26.87 13.10
C HIS A 268 -16.60 25.37 12.85
N LEU A 269 -17.62 25.02 12.09
CA LEU A 269 -17.90 23.63 11.70
C LEU A 269 -16.84 23.11 10.74
N PHE A 270 -16.49 21.83 10.85
CA PHE A 270 -15.42 21.21 10.10
C PHE A 270 -15.83 19.81 9.61
N TYR A 271 -15.68 19.60 8.31
CA TYR A 271 -15.73 18.27 7.69
C TYR A 271 -14.30 17.93 7.22
N SER A 272 -13.75 16.82 7.68
CA SER A 272 -12.33 16.51 7.47
C SER A 272 -12.07 15.89 6.09
N THR A 273 -11.38 16.62 5.22
CA THR A 273 -10.89 16.16 3.91
C THR A 273 -9.40 15.93 3.99
N GLY A 274 -9.04 14.67 4.26
CA GLY A 274 -7.67 14.29 4.63
C GLY A 274 -6.89 13.59 3.53
N VAL A 275 -5.56 13.62 3.63
CA VAL A 275 -4.68 12.72 2.86
C VAL A 275 -3.69 12.00 3.77
N ASN A 276 -3.63 10.68 3.62
CA ASN A 276 -2.73 9.79 4.35
C ASN A 276 -1.30 9.86 3.80
N GLN A 277 -0.33 9.57 4.68
CA GLN A 277 1.11 9.51 4.38
C GLN A 277 1.67 10.73 3.63
N ILE A 278 1.28 11.95 4.02
CA ILE A 278 1.93 13.16 3.50
C ILE A 278 3.37 13.19 4.01
N GLY A 279 4.33 13.14 3.09
CA GLY A 279 5.72 12.99 3.46
C GLY A 279 6.68 13.18 2.30
N THR A 280 7.94 12.86 2.57
CA THR A 280 9.09 13.16 1.72
C THR A 280 9.76 11.91 1.15
N ASN A 281 9.13 10.74 1.27
CA ASN A 281 9.72 9.44 0.96
C ASN A 281 8.67 8.44 0.42
N SER A 282 8.97 7.84 -0.73
CA SER A 282 8.26 6.69 -1.32
C SER A 282 9.33 5.69 -1.78
N GLY A 283 9.65 4.70 -0.92
CA GLY A 283 10.86 3.88 -1.03
C GLY A 283 10.62 2.46 -1.56
N THR A 284 11.52 1.97 -2.42
CA THR A 284 11.48 0.62 -3.02
C THR A 284 12.77 -0.17 -2.75
N ARG A 285 12.69 -1.50 -2.60
CA ARG A 285 13.86 -2.38 -2.38
C ARG A 285 14.70 -2.48 -3.66
N VAL A 286 16.00 -2.22 -3.55
CA VAL A 286 16.98 -2.39 -4.65
C VAL A 286 17.67 -3.75 -4.58
N SER A 287 17.93 -4.25 -3.37
CA SER A 287 18.64 -5.52 -3.13
C SER A 287 17.99 -6.70 -3.86
N GLY A 288 18.76 -7.39 -4.70
CA GLY A 288 18.31 -8.54 -5.50
C GLY A 288 17.47 -8.17 -6.72
N ARG A 289 17.47 -6.89 -7.12
CA ARG A 289 16.69 -6.28 -8.19
C ARG A 289 17.46 -5.20 -8.95
N GLU A 290 18.78 -5.15 -8.78
CA GLU A 290 19.65 -4.04 -9.18
C GLU A 290 19.49 -3.65 -10.66
N GLU A 291 19.35 -4.63 -11.56
CA GLU A 291 19.19 -4.43 -13.01
C GLU A 291 17.90 -3.70 -13.42
N MET A 292 16.88 -3.68 -12.55
CA MET A 292 15.61 -2.99 -12.82
C MET A 292 15.72 -1.47 -12.75
N PHE A 293 16.84 -0.92 -12.24
CA PHE A 293 16.98 0.47 -11.88
C PHE A 293 18.08 1.16 -12.68
N THR A 294 17.74 2.29 -13.31
CA THR A 294 18.74 3.22 -13.83
C THR A 294 19.55 3.81 -12.66
N PRO A 295 20.90 3.72 -12.64
CA PRO A 295 21.70 4.20 -11.51
C PRO A 295 21.55 5.71 -11.27
N LEU A 296 21.28 6.11 -10.02
CA LEU A 296 21.28 7.53 -9.63
C LEU A 296 22.71 8.08 -9.47
N PRO A 297 22.93 9.39 -9.77
CA PRO A 297 24.14 10.11 -9.39
C PRO A 297 24.51 9.92 -7.91
N PRO A 298 25.80 9.83 -7.52
CA PRO A 298 26.19 9.42 -6.17
C PRO A 298 25.68 10.28 -5.00
N ASP A 299 25.41 11.57 -5.24
CA ASP A 299 24.84 12.50 -4.26
C ASP A 299 23.33 12.28 -4.11
N LEU A 300 22.58 12.20 -5.21
CA LEU A 300 21.16 11.83 -5.21
C LEU A 300 20.94 10.43 -4.66
N ALA A 301 21.80 9.47 -5.01
CA ALA A 301 21.77 8.13 -4.45
C ALA A 301 21.98 8.14 -2.93
N ARG A 302 22.80 9.06 -2.40
CA ARG A 302 23.02 9.20 -0.95
C ARG A 302 21.83 9.82 -0.23
N SER A 303 21.19 10.84 -0.80
CA SER A 303 19.99 11.47 -0.21
C SER A 303 18.74 10.61 -0.35
N ALA A 304 18.65 9.81 -1.42
CA ALA A 304 17.53 8.91 -1.71
C ALA A 304 17.67 7.52 -1.09
N THR A 305 18.88 7.09 -0.67
CA THR A 305 19.05 5.84 0.06
C THR A 305 18.49 6.02 1.47
N THR A 306 17.31 5.47 1.71
CA THR A 306 16.78 5.34 3.07
C THR A 306 17.23 4.01 3.66
N THR A 307 17.95 4.05 4.77
CA THR A 307 17.89 2.94 5.74
C THR A 307 16.42 2.77 6.14
N PRO A 308 15.86 1.55 6.23
CA PRO A 308 14.48 1.35 6.64
C PRO A 308 14.15 2.11 7.93
N ALA A 309 13.36 3.18 7.80
CA ALA A 309 12.89 3.95 8.94
C ALA A 309 11.85 3.10 9.66
N ASN A 310 12.24 2.59 10.84
CA ASN A 310 11.64 1.50 11.62
C ASN A 310 12.07 0.09 11.19
N ARG A 311 12.25 -0.78 12.20
CA ARG A 311 12.10 -2.25 12.11
C ARG A 311 10.64 -2.62 11.80
N ARG A 312 10.10 -2.18 10.66
CA ARG A 312 8.84 -2.71 10.13
C ARG A 312 9.16 -4.07 9.50
N ALA A 313 8.45 -5.11 9.96
CA ALA A 313 8.53 -6.51 9.51
C ALA A 313 9.80 -7.35 9.80
N ALA A 314 10.91 -6.80 10.30
CA ALA A 314 12.20 -7.54 10.43
C ALA A 314 12.61 -7.97 11.85
N THR A 315 11.73 -7.89 12.86
CA THR A 315 11.93 -8.57 14.15
C THR A 315 10.65 -9.31 14.54
N ASN A 316 10.82 -10.54 15.02
CA ASN A 316 9.77 -11.45 15.52
C ASN A 316 9.08 -12.35 14.47
N SER A 317 9.77 -12.67 13.36
CA SER A 317 9.65 -14.00 12.75
C SER A 317 10.68 -14.94 13.41
N THR A 318 10.34 -15.41 14.60
CA THR A 318 10.91 -16.63 15.19
C THR A 318 9.79 -17.64 15.33
N SER A 319 9.25 -18.09 14.18
CA SER A 319 8.45 -19.30 14.13
C SER A 319 9.39 -20.51 14.12
N THR A 320 9.46 -21.20 15.24
CA THR A 320 10.07 -22.53 15.34
C THR A 320 9.36 -23.52 14.41
N SER A 321 10.10 -24.08 13.45
CA SER A 321 9.72 -25.32 12.76
C SER A 321 10.97 -26.14 12.42
N ALA A 322 10.80 -27.46 12.40
CA ALA A 322 11.86 -28.48 12.41
C ALA A 322 12.80 -28.44 11.18
N PRO A 323 14.00 -29.08 11.24
CA PRO A 323 15.08 -28.79 10.32
C PRO A 323 14.85 -29.39 8.93
N THR A 324 14.95 -28.56 7.91
CA THR A 324 15.16 -29.00 6.52
C THR A 324 16.51 -28.51 6.04
N THR A 325 17.26 -29.42 5.42
CA THR A 325 18.65 -29.25 4.99
C THR A 325 18.78 -28.35 3.76
N SER A 326 18.55 -27.05 3.94
CA SER A 326 18.94 -26.02 2.98
C SER A 326 20.31 -25.46 3.33
N THR A 327 21.29 -25.65 2.44
CA THR A 327 22.62 -25.03 2.48
C THR A 327 22.56 -23.54 2.14
N SER A 328 21.75 -22.80 2.91
CA SER A 328 21.78 -21.34 2.92
C SER A 328 23.14 -20.87 3.44
N ARG A 329 23.83 -20.04 2.64
CA ARG A 329 25.05 -19.35 3.09
C ARG A 329 24.70 -18.47 4.29
N PRO A 330 25.59 -18.34 5.29
CA PRO A 330 25.33 -17.52 6.46
C PRO A 330 25.04 -16.08 6.07
N SER A 331 24.22 -15.42 6.90
CA SER A 331 23.68 -14.07 6.75
C SER A 331 24.70 -13.04 6.26
N ASP A 332 24.68 -12.78 4.95
CA ASP A 332 25.33 -11.60 4.38
C ASP A 332 24.56 -10.35 4.82
N ASN A 333 25.14 -9.62 5.76
CA ASN A 333 24.61 -8.40 6.39
C ASN A 333 24.56 -7.19 5.44
N ARG A 334 24.30 -7.41 4.14
CA ARG A 334 23.93 -6.39 3.17
C ARG A 334 22.56 -5.81 3.55
N ARG A 335 22.62 -4.77 4.40
CA ARG A 335 21.50 -3.88 4.77
C ARG A 335 20.55 -3.71 3.57
N GLU A 336 19.29 -4.13 3.70
CA GLU A 336 18.32 -4.03 2.62
C GLU A 336 18.26 -2.58 2.12
N ARG A 337 18.79 -2.35 0.92
CA ARG A 337 18.94 -1.00 0.40
C ARG A 337 17.60 -0.58 -0.21
N GLN A 338 16.94 0.38 0.42
CA GLN A 338 15.81 1.07 -0.18
C GLN A 338 16.26 2.37 -0.84
N ILE A 339 15.61 2.71 -1.95
CA ILE A 339 15.81 3.98 -2.65
C ILE A 339 14.46 4.67 -2.85
N SER A 340 14.40 5.99 -2.68
CA SER A 340 13.23 6.77 -3.03
C SER A 340 13.56 7.81 -4.10
N TYR A 341 13.08 7.53 -5.32
CA TYR A 341 13.15 8.46 -6.44
C TYR A 341 12.39 9.76 -6.18
N TYR A 342 11.29 9.71 -5.42
CA TYR A 342 10.60 10.91 -4.97
C TYR A 342 11.50 11.80 -4.09
N THR A 343 12.24 11.24 -3.13
CA THR A 343 13.26 12.00 -2.36
C THR A 343 14.36 12.56 -3.26
N ALA A 344 14.81 11.81 -4.27
CA ALA A 344 15.77 12.31 -5.27
C ALA A 344 15.20 13.48 -6.07
N ASN A 345 13.92 13.42 -6.46
CA ASN A 345 13.25 14.46 -7.22
C ASN A 345 13.00 15.72 -6.39
N LEU A 346 12.69 15.60 -5.09
CA LEU A 346 12.68 16.75 -4.16
C LEU A 346 14.06 17.41 -4.05
N HIS A 347 15.14 16.63 -4.03
CA HIS A 347 16.50 17.18 -4.05
C HIS A 347 16.84 17.85 -5.40
N ARG A 348 16.34 17.33 -6.53
CA ARG A 348 16.44 18.01 -7.84
C ARG A 348 15.65 19.32 -7.89
N ARG A 349 14.47 19.37 -7.26
CA ARG A 349 13.56 20.53 -7.27
C ARG A 349 14.01 21.66 -6.34
N PHE A 350 14.47 21.33 -5.13
CA PHE A 350 14.75 22.30 -4.07
C PHE A 350 16.17 22.26 -3.50
N GLY A 351 17.03 21.35 -3.96
CA GLY A 351 18.37 21.16 -3.42
C GLY A 351 18.42 20.35 -2.12
N ARG A 352 19.54 20.46 -1.39
CA ARG A 352 19.82 19.63 -0.20
C ARG A 352 18.86 19.87 0.98
N ASP A 353 18.55 21.13 1.27
CA ASP A 353 17.57 21.52 2.31
C ASP A 353 16.16 21.64 1.73
N PHE A 354 15.68 20.58 1.08
CA PHE A 354 14.38 20.61 0.41
C PHE A 354 13.19 20.69 1.37
N ARG A 355 13.35 20.29 2.65
CA ARG A 355 12.22 20.07 3.57
C ARG A 355 11.36 21.32 3.81
N PRO A 356 11.91 22.52 4.04
CA PRO A 356 11.10 23.71 4.26
C PRO A 356 10.35 24.16 3.01
N ALA A 357 10.99 24.08 1.83
CA ALA A 357 10.37 24.43 0.55
C ALA A 357 9.27 23.43 0.15
N TRP A 358 9.52 22.14 0.37
CA TRP A 358 8.52 21.08 0.21
C TRP A 358 7.32 21.28 1.15
N ALA A 359 7.55 21.64 2.43
CA ALA A 359 6.49 21.86 3.40
C ALA A 359 5.63 23.08 3.05
N ASP A 360 6.26 24.19 2.63
CA ASP A 360 5.55 25.39 2.15
C ASP A 360 4.70 25.10 0.90
N LEU A 361 5.28 24.43 -0.10
CA LEU A 361 4.54 24.03 -1.31
C LEU A 361 3.40 23.05 -0.98
N THR A 362 3.65 22.09 -0.10
CA THR A 362 2.64 21.08 0.29
C THR A 362 1.48 21.73 1.05
N SER A 363 1.76 22.64 1.99
CA SER A 363 0.71 23.44 2.64
C SER A 363 -0.12 24.22 1.62
N ARG A 364 0.53 24.96 0.70
CA ARG A 364 -0.16 25.68 -0.38
C ARG A 364 -1.00 24.78 -1.27
N ARG A 365 -0.51 23.60 -1.65
CA ARG A 365 -1.28 22.59 -2.40
C ARG A 365 -2.52 22.14 -1.64
N LEU A 366 -2.39 21.77 -0.36
CA LEU A 366 -3.53 21.35 0.46
C LEU A 366 -4.62 22.44 0.47
N THR A 367 -4.25 23.67 0.83
CA THR A 367 -5.16 24.83 0.88
C THR A 367 -5.79 25.15 -0.50
N ALA A 368 -5.00 25.21 -1.57
CA ALA A 368 -5.46 25.54 -2.92
C ALA A 368 -6.32 24.42 -3.56
N TRP A 369 -6.20 23.18 -3.10
CA TRP A 369 -7.02 22.05 -3.54
C TRP A 369 -8.23 21.81 -2.64
N GLY A 370 -8.39 22.60 -1.56
CA GLY A 370 -9.50 22.49 -0.60
C GLY A 370 -9.36 21.37 0.44
N LEU A 371 -8.19 20.72 0.51
CA LEU A 371 -7.86 19.75 1.55
C LEU A 371 -7.54 20.47 2.85
N ASN A 372 -8.18 20.07 3.95
CA ASN A 372 -8.04 20.74 5.25
C ASN A 372 -7.37 19.88 6.34
N THR A 373 -7.01 18.63 6.04
CA THR A 373 -6.44 17.71 7.04
C THR A 373 -5.20 16.98 6.51
N ALA A 374 -4.10 17.02 7.26
CA ALA A 374 -2.90 16.23 6.99
C ALA A 374 -2.82 14.98 7.89
N TYR A 375 -2.42 13.82 7.35
CA TYR A 375 -1.96 12.71 8.20
C TYR A 375 -0.46 12.83 8.44
N GLY A 376 -0.08 13.15 9.68
CA GLY A 376 1.29 13.31 10.16
C GLY A 376 1.74 14.77 10.26
N GLY A 377 2.53 15.07 11.29
CA GLY A 377 3.03 16.42 11.58
C GLY A 377 4.07 16.95 10.58
N GLY A 378 4.63 16.11 9.71
CA GLY A 378 5.82 16.44 8.90
C GLY A 378 5.72 17.68 8.01
N VAL A 379 4.52 18.07 7.56
CA VAL A 379 4.30 19.37 6.89
C VAL A 379 4.47 20.51 7.89
N ASN A 380 3.72 20.48 9.00
CA ASN A 380 3.75 21.50 10.04
C ASN A 380 5.12 21.63 10.74
N GLU A 381 5.86 20.52 10.87
CA GLU A 381 7.25 20.48 11.35
C GLU A 381 8.19 21.24 10.39
N GLY A 382 8.08 20.99 9.08
CA GLY A 382 8.93 21.61 8.05
C GLY A 382 8.62 23.09 7.76
N LEU A 383 7.41 23.56 8.05
CA LEU A 383 7.01 24.96 7.81
C LEU A 383 7.84 25.95 8.64
N ARG A 384 8.44 26.94 7.97
CA ARG A 384 9.08 28.10 8.63
C ARG A 384 8.03 29.13 9.10
N ASP A 385 7.03 29.39 8.25
CA ASP A 385 5.89 30.24 8.59
C ASP A 385 4.77 29.40 9.23
N LYS A 386 4.50 29.65 10.51
CA LYS A 386 3.48 28.92 11.28
C LYS A 386 2.05 29.45 11.07
N SER A 387 1.85 30.53 10.29
CA SER A 387 0.50 30.92 9.85
C SER A 387 -0.07 29.97 8.79
N LYS A 388 0.80 29.26 8.06
CA LYS A 388 0.45 28.30 6.99
C LYS A 388 0.19 26.88 7.48
N ARG A 389 -0.01 26.69 8.79
CA ARG A 389 -0.24 25.36 9.37
C ARG A 389 -1.59 24.80 8.91
N ILE A 390 -1.61 23.49 8.69
CA ILE A 390 -2.82 22.74 8.33
C ILE A 390 -3.21 21.86 9.52
N PRO A 391 -4.51 21.74 9.86
CA PRO A 391 -4.97 20.75 10.83
C PRO A 391 -4.46 19.35 10.50
N TYR A 392 -4.17 18.54 11.51
CA TYR A 392 -3.58 17.23 11.28
C TYR A 392 -4.08 16.16 12.25
N VAL A 393 -4.03 14.92 11.77
CA VAL A 393 -4.16 13.71 12.57
C VAL A 393 -2.82 12.99 12.61
N THR A 394 -2.61 12.12 13.59
CA THR A 394 -1.40 11.29 13.65
C THR A 394 -1.72 9.87 14.11
N GLY A 395 -0.78 8.94 13.93
CA GLY A 395 -0.89 7.57 14.45
C GLY A 395 0.12 7.36 15.55
N LEU A 396 -0.33 7.00 16.76
CA LEU A 396 0.55 6.57 17.84
C LEU A 396 1.24 5.26 17.46
N ARG A 397 2.54 5.17 17.76
CA ARG A 397 3.39 4.05 17.36
C ARG A 397 3.91 3.30 18.57
N ASN A 398 4.36 2.07 18.32
CA ASN A 398 5.01 1.20 19.30
C ASN A 398 4.15 0.86 20.53
N LEU A 399 2.83 1.04 20.50
CA LEU A 399 1.94 0.76 21.64
C LEU A 399 1.83 -0.74 21.96
N ALA A 400 2.11 -1.61 21.00
CA ALA A 400 2.14 -3.06 21.16
C ALA A 400 3.60 -3.55 21.30
N PRO A 401 4.06 -3.91 22.52
CA PRO A 401 5.42 -4.40 22.74
C PRO A 401 5.59 -5.89 22.37
N GLY A 402 6.85 -6.30 22.20
CA GLY A 402 7.21 -7.71 22.10
C GLY A 402 6.84 -8.39 20.78
N THR A 403 6.62 -9.70 20.83
CA THR A 403 6.16 -10.50 19.68
C THR A 403 4.66 -10.31 19.52
N LEU A 404 4.24 -9.89 18.32
CA LEU A 404 2.84 -9.71 17.98
C LEU A 404 2.28 -10.98 17.35
N ILE A 405 1.13 -11.42 17.85
CA ILE A 405 0.31 -12.45 17.22
C ILE A 405 -0.87 -11.72 16.60
N MET A 406 -0.98 -11.74 15.28
CA MET A 406 -2.06 -11.11 14.52
C MET A 406 -2.32 -9.64 14.96
N GLY A 407 -1.24 -8.87 15.14
CA GLY A 407 -1.28 -7.48 15.60
C GLY A 407 -1.46 -7.25 17.11
N MET A 408 -1.85 -8.27 17.90
CA MET A 408 -2.04 -8.15 19.35
C MET A 408 -0.76 -8.54 20.12
N PRO A 409 -0.31 -7.75 21.11
CA PRO A 409 0.79 -8.12 22.01
C PRO A 409 0.32 -9.07 23.13
N ASP A 410 1.24 -9.53 23.99
CA ASP A 410 0.87 -10.13 25.27
C ASP A 410 0.32 -9.04 26.23
N VAL A 411 -1.00 -8.88 26.24
CA VAL A 411 -1.71 -7.91 27.09
C VAL A 411 -1.70 -8.28 28.58
N TYR A 412 -1.30 -9.50 28.93
CA TYR A 412 -1.19 -10.00 30.30
C TYR A 412 0.24 -9.95 30.83
N ALA A 413 1.20 -9.48 30.03
CA ALA A 413 2.56 -9.20 30.47
C ALA A 413 2.58 -8.07 31.51
N ASP A 414 3.31 -8.28 32.61
CA ASP A 414 3.40 -7.34 33.73
C ASP A 414 3.97 -5.95 33.29
N SER A 415 4.67 -5.91 32.16
CA SER A 415 5.25 -4.70 31.55
C SER A 415 4.32 -3.96 30.58
N PHE A 416 3.18 -4.53 30.16
CA PHE A 416 2.35 -3.98 29.08
C PHE A 416 1.84 -2.58 29.39
N GLU A 417 1.24 -2.36 30.56
CA GLU A 417 0.65 -1.07 30.95
C GLU A 417 1.72 0.02 31.08
N GLN A 418 2.87 -0.30 31.69
CA GLN A 418 3.99 0.63 31.83
C GLN A 418 4.60 1.00 30.47
N HIS A 419 4.72 0.03 29.56
CA HIS A 419 5.19 0.27 28.19
C HIS A 419 4.26 1.21 27.43
N VAL A 420 2.94 0.96 27.47
CA VAL A 420 1.93 1.83 26.85
C VAL A 420 2.00 3.23 27.44
N GLN A 421 2.02 3.38 28.78
CA GLN A 421 2.11 4.69 29.42
C GLN A 421 3.38 5.44 29.01
N ASN A 422 4.52 4.76 28.90
CA ASN A 422 5.78 5.37 28.46
C ASN A 422 5.68 5.88 27.01
N GLU A 423 5.25 5.03 26.07
CA GLU A 423 5.17 5.39 24.65
C GLU A 423 4.10 6.45 24.36
N VAL A 424 2.96 6.40 25.06
CA VAL A 424 1.92 7.43 24.98
C VAL A 424 2.44 8.76 25.51
N THR A 425 3.06 8.79 26.70
CA THR A 425 3.61 10.03 27.28
C THR A 425 4.67 10.62 26.36
N ARG A 426 5.64 9.80 25.92
CA ARG A 426 6.72 10.19 25.01
C ARG A 426 6.21 10.82 23.70
N GLN A 427 5.08 10.35 23.18
CA GLN A 427 4.52 10.83 21.91
C GLN A 427 3.58 12.03 22.10
N LEU A 428 2.73 12.04 23.12
CA LEU A 428 1.72 13.09 23.29
C LEU A 428 2.23 14.35 24.03
N THR A 429 3.21 14.24 24.92
CA THR A 429 3.77 15.42 25.62
C THR A 429 4.18 16.59 24.69
N PRO A 430 4.83 16.39 23.53
CA PRO A 430 5.15 17.49 22.61
C PRO A 430 3.97 18.02 21.77
N MET A 431 2.79 17.40 21.83
CA MET A 431 1.62 17.75 20.99
C MET A 431 0.35 18.11 21.79
N LYS A 432 0.26 17.81 23.09
CA LYS A 432 -0.95 17.94 23.93
C LYS A 432 -1.59 19.35 24.00
N ASP A 433 -0.84 20.39 23.65
CA ASP A 433 -1.27 21.80 23.67
C ASP A 433 -1.40 22.39 22.24
N ASP A 434 -1.27 21.56 21.20
CA ASP A 434 -1.26 21.99 19.80
C ASP A 434 -2.67 22.01 19.19
N ALA A 435 -3.31 23.17 19.19
CA ALA A 435 -4.67 23.37 18.65
C ALA A 435 -4.89 22.93 17.18
N TYR A 436 -3.85 22.67 16.40
CA TYR A 436 -3.97 22.12 15.04
C TYR A 436 -4.05 20.58 15.00
N LEU A 437 -3.75 19.88 16.10
CA LEU A 437 -3.98 18.44 16.21
C LEU A 437 -5.49 18.21 16.38
N ILE A 438 -6.10 17.47 15.45
CA ILE A 438 -7.50 17.04 15.56
C ILE A 438 -7.61 15.87 16.54
N GLY A 439 -6.66 14.94 16.46
CA GLY A 439 -6.65 13.72 17.24
C GLY A 439 -5.66 12.69 16.72
N TYR A 440 -5.63 11.54 17.38
CA TYR A 440 -4.70 10.45 17.07
C TYR A 440 -5.39 9.09 16.94
N PHE A 441 -4.91 8.29 15.99
CA PHE A 441 -5.23 6.86 15.90
C PHE A 441 -4.31 6.06 16.83
N ILE A 442 -4.87 5.05 17.49
CA ILE A 442 -4.14 4.18 18.43
C ILE A 442 -3.85 2.78 17.86
N GLY A 443 -4.22 2.54 16.61
CA GLY A 443 -4.03 1.29 15.89
C GLY A 443 -4.44 1.42 14.41
N ASN A 444 -4.27 0.34 13.66
CA ASN A 444 -4.72 0.24 12.26
C ASN A 444 -5.04 -1.23 11.96
N GLU A 445 -6.26 -1.51 11.48
CA GLU A 445 -6.61 -2.77 10.81
C GLU A 445 -6.11 -4.08 11.49
N PRO A 446 -6.61 -4.42 12.71
CA PRO A 446 -6.25 -5.67 13.37
C PRO A 446 -6.65 -6.88 12.51
N PRO A 447 -5.75 -7.84 12.24
CA PRO A 447 -6.00 -8.95 11.30
C PRO A 447 -6.62 -10.22 11.89
N TRP A 448 -7.01 -10.22 13.17
CA TRP A 448 -7.63 -11.35 13.88
C TRP A 448 -9.17 -11.46 13.84
N PRO A 449 -9.98 -10.42 13.59
CA PRO A 449 -11.44 -10.56 13.52
C PRO A 449 -11.85 -11.64 12.52
N SER A 450 -12.85 -12.45 12.88
CA SER A 450 -13.29 -13.65 12.14
C SER A 450 -12.26 -14.79 12.08
N ARG A 451 -11.10 -14.64 12.75
CA ARG A 451 -9.98 -15.59 12.77
C ARG A 451 -9.57 -15.93 14.20
N GLU A 452 -10.51 -15.89 15.15
CA GLU A 452 -10.25 -16.09 16.59
C GLU A 452 -9.67 -17.48 16.89
N ASP A 453 -10.11 -18.52 16.18
CA ASP A 453 -9.55 -19.87 16.34
C ASP A 453 -8.08 -19.93 15.92
N GLN A 454 -7.74 -19.31 14.78
CA GLN A 454 -6.36 -19.23 14.31
C GLN A 454 -5.49 -18.39 15.26
N PHE A 455 -6.05 -17.32 15.83
CA PHE A 455 -5.37 -16.53 16.85
C PHE A 455 -5.00 -17.39 18.05
N VAL A 456 -5.97 -18.12 18.60
CA VAL A 456 -5.76 -19.00 19.76
C VAL A 456 -4.73 -20.08 19.44
N ASP A 457 -4.81 -20.73 18.28
CA ASP A 457 -3.82 -21.74 17.86
C ASP A 457 -2.40 -21.14 17.82
N LEU A 458 -2.22 -19.94 17.26
CA LEU A 458 -0.93 -19.24 17.25
C LEU A 458 -0.42 -18.87 18.66
N VAL A 459 -1.32 -18.53 19.60
CA VAL A 459 -0.97 -18.31 21.01
C VAL A 459 -0.52 -19.61 21.69
N LEU A 460 -1.28 -20.69 21.52
CA LEU A 460 -1.02 -21.97 22.16
C LEU A 460 0.24 -22.67 21.63
N GLN A 461 0.54 -22.50 20.33
CA GLN A 461 1.73 -23.04 19.66
C GLN A 461 2.96 -22.11 19.76
N GLY A 462 2.77 -20.86 20.17
CA GLY A 462 3.83 -19.85 20.29
C GLY A 462 4.79 -20.10 21.46
N SER A 463 5.74 -19.16 21.63
CA SER A 463 6.63 -19.15 22.79
C SER A 463 5.88 -18.90 24.10
N GLU A 464 6.45 -19.38 25.21
CA GLU A 464 5.89 -19.16 26.54
C GLU A 464 5.70 -17.66 26.84
N SER A 465 4.51 -17.32 27.32
CA SER A 465 4.05 -15.95 27.56
C SER A 465 2.91 -15.94 28.58
N LYS A 466 2.60 -14.78 29.17
CA LYS A 466 1.49 -14.65 30.14
C LYS A 466 0.16 -14.88 29.45
N MET A 467 -0.02 -14.35 28.23
CA MET A 467 -1.18 -14.62 27.38
C MET A 467 -1.34 -16.12 27.07
N GLN A 468 -0.26 -16.83 26.70
CA GLN A 468 -0.35 -18.28 26.48
C GLN A 468 -0.72 -19.04 27.76
N ALA A 469 -0.09 -18.72 28.90
CA ALA A 469 -0.40 -19.37 30.17
C ALA A 469 -1.86 -19.13 30.58
N HIS A 470 -2.38 -17.91 30.38
CA HIS A 470 -3.77 -17.57 30.59
C HIS A 470 -4.71 -18.38 29.70
N PHE A 471 -4.44 -18.43 28.38
CA PHE A 471 -5.28 -19.16 27.42
C PHE A 471 -5.28 -20.68 27.71
N LYS A 472 -4.12 -21.28 27.99
CA LYS A 472 -4.00 -22.68 28.42
C LYS A 472 -4.84 -22.97 29.67
N ALA A 473 -4.78 -22.09 30.68
CA ALA A 473 -5.54 -22.26 31.92
C ALA A 473 -7.06 -22.13 31.70
N GLN A 474 -7.51 -21.18 30.87
CA GLN A 474 -8.94 -20.96 30.62
C GLN A 474 -9.57 -22.07 29.77
N LEU A 475 -8.84 -22.59 28.78
CA LEU A 475 -9.31 -23.67 27.89
C LEU A 475 -9.19 -25.08 28.52
N ALA A 476 -8.51 -25.23 29.66
CA ALA A 476 -8.36 -26.52 30.36
C ALA A 476 -9.70 -27.17 30.76
N SER A 477 -10.76 -26.37 30.95
CA SER A 477 -12.12 -26.86 31.23
C SER A 477 -12.99 -27.09 29.98
N GLY A 478 -12.41 -27.02 28.79
CA GLY A 478 -13.06 -27.25 27.50
C GLY A 478 -12.68 -26.19 26.47
N ASP A 479 -12.23 -26.63 25.29
CA ASP A 479 -11.84 -25.77 24.17
C ASP A 479 -12.95 -25.75 23.11
N THR A 480 -13.65 -24.61 22.97
CA THR A 480 -14.72 -24.41 21.98
C THR A 480 -14.57 -23.06 21.27
N PRO A 481 -15.08 -22.90 20.03
CA PRO A 481 -14.98 -21.63 19.29
C PRO A 481 -15.55 -20.42 20.04
N GLU A 482 -16.58 -20.61 20.85
CA GLU A 482 -17.19 -19.57 21.68
C GLU A 482 -16.21 -19.11 22.76
N ARG A 483 -15.61 -20.04 23.50
CA ARG A 483 -14.63 -19.73 24.55
C ARG A 483 -13.34 -19.16 23.97
N ARG A 484 -12.90 -19.66 22.81
CA ARG A 484 -11.81 -19.08 22.03
C ARG A 484 -12.08 -17.61 21.69
N ARG A 485 -13.26 -17.32 21.13
CA ARG A 485 -13.70 -15.94 20.84
C ARG A 485 -13.74 -15.07 22.09
N GLU A 486 -14.33 -15.55 23.19
CA GLU A 486 -14.40 -14.82 24.48
C GLU A 486 -13.00 -14.42 24.98
N LEU A 487 -12.01 -15.31 24.89
CA LEU A 487 -10.63 -15.01 25.29
C LEU A 487 -9.97 -13.95 24.39
N VAL A 488 -10.17 -14.02 23.07
CA VAL A 488 -9.64 -13.01 22.14
C VAL A 488 -10.29 -11.64 22.39
N LEU A 489 -11.60 -11.60 22.63
CA LEU A 489 -12.32 -10.37 22.93
C LEU A 489 -11.91 -9.77 24.28
N ALA A 490 -11.74 -10.59 25.33
CA ALA A 490 -11.26 -10.12 26.62
C ALA A 490 -9.83 -9.57 26.56
N ALA A 491 -8.94 -10.23 25.80
CA ALA A 491 -7.59 -9.75 25.56
C ALA A 491 -7.60 -8.41 24.79
N PHE A 492 -8.46 -8.27 23.78
CA PHE A 492 -8.56 -7.06 22.99
C PHE A 492 -9.25 -5.89 23.72
N GLU A 493 -10.26 -6.17 24.55
CA GLU A 493 -10.86 -5.17 25.44
C GLU A 493 -9.83 -4.64 26.45
N ARG A 494 -8.96 -5.50 26.99
CA ARG A 494 -7.81 -5.08 27.80
C ARG A 494 -6.79 -4.25 27.01
N TYR A 495 -6.45 -4.65 25.77
CA TYR A 495 -5.56 -3.88 24.89
C TYR A 495 -6.07 -2.44 24.69
N LEU A 496 -7.34 -2.29 24.29
CA LEU A 496 -7.95 -0.98 24.07
C LEU A 496 -8.11 -0.20 25.38
N GLY A 497 -8.56 -0.85 26.47
CA GLY A 497 -8.78 -0.21 27.77
C GLY A 497 -7.52 0.45 28.34
N VAL A 498 -6.39 -0.26 28.32
CA VAL A 498 -5.09 0.25 28.79
C VAL A 498 -4.64 1.47 27.96
N ILE A 499 -4.74 1.39 26.63
CA ILE A 499 -4.33 2.49 25.75
C ILE A 499 -5.26 3.71 25.90
N ASN A 500 -6.57 3.51 25.94
CA ASN A 500 -7.55 4.58 26.11
C ASN A 500 -7.35 5.32 27.45
N ALA A 501 -7.06 4.58 28.53
CA ALA A 501 -6.75 5.17 29.84
C ALA A 501 -5.44 5.97 29.84
N ALA A 502 -4.37 5.41 29.26
CA ALA A 502 -3.07 6.08 29.18
C ALA A 502 -3.13 7.35 28.31
N THR A 503 -3.81 7.30 27.17
CA THR A 503 -3.98 8.44 26.26
C THR A 503 -4.80 9.56 26.89
N LYS A 504 -5.97 9.26 27.48
CA LYS A 504 -6.79 10.27 28.15
C LYS A 504 -6.11 10.93 29.35
N LYS A 505 -5.21 10.20 30.03
CA LYS A 505 -4.39 10.73 31.13
C LYS A 505 -3.25 11.65 30.65
N ALA A 506 -2.64 11.33 29.51
CA ALA A 506 -1.51 12.11 28.97
C ALA A 506 -1.96 13.34 28.15
N ASP A 507 -3.12 13.23 27.50
CA ASP A 507 -3.72 14.26 26.66
C ASP A 507 -5.25 14.27 26.86
N PRO A 508 -5.78 15.19 27.70
CA PRO A 508 -7.21 15.30 27.92
C PRO A 508 -7.93 16.06 26.79
N ASN A 509 -7.18 16.75 25.92
CA ASN A 509 -7.67 17.76 24.97
C ASN A 509 -8.02 17.17 23.60
N HIS A 510 -7.16 16.31 23.06
CA HIS A 510 -7.29 15.80 21.69
C HIS A 510 -8.09 14.50 21.60
N LEU A 511 -8.70 14.28 20.43
CA LEU A 511 -9.62 13.18 20.19
C LEU A 511 -8.90 11.84 19.98
N ASN A 512 -9.40 10.79 20.63
CA ASN A 512 -9.07 9.42 20.30
C ASN A 512 -9.88 8.98 19.07
N LEU A 513 -9.20 8.85 17.93
CA LEU A 513 -9.79 8.52 16.63
C LEU A 513 -9.91 7.01 16.40
N GLY A 514 -9.64 6.18 17.41
CA GLY A 514 -9.77 4.73 17.33
C GLY A 514 -8.68 4.05 16.49
N ILE A 515 -9.04 2.94 15.84
CA ILE A 515 -8.07 1.97 15.28
C ILE A 515 -8.24 1.63 13.80
N ARG A 516 -8.99 2.44 13.04
CA ARG A 516 -9.12 2.32 11.57
C ARG A 516 -9.49 0.89 11.17
N PHE A 517 -10.70 0.48 11.53
CA PHE A 517 -11.21 -0.86 11.23
C PHE A 517 -11.28 -1.09 9.72
N GLY A 518 -10.49 -2.03 9.22
CA GLY A 518 -10.55 -2.48 7.83
C GLY A 518 -11.56 -3.60 7.63
N GLY A 519 -11.91 -3.89 6.38
CA GLY A 519 -12.87 -4.96 6.04
C GLY A 519 -14.27 -4.66 6.56
N THR A 520 -14.95 -5.68 7.10
CA THR A 520 -16.26 -5.55 7.76
C THR A 520 -16.20 -6.34 9.07
N PRO A 521 -15.62 -5.78 10.16
CA PRO A 521 -15.47 -6.51 11.41
C PRO A 521 -16.84 -6.93 11.98
N PRO A 522 -16.96 -8.12 12.61
CA PRO A 522 -18.21 -8.54 13.24
C PRO A 522 -18.70 -7.58 14.33
N ASP A 523 -20.02 -7.51 14.52
CA ASP A 523 -20.67 -6.60 15.48
C ASP A 523 -20.10 -6.69 16.91
N TYR A 524 -19.69 -7.89 17.34
CA TYR A 524 -19.11 -8.10 18.66
C TYR A 524 -17.74 -7.42 18.81
N VAL A 525 -16.99 -7.24 17.72
CA VAL A 525 -15.74 -6.46 17.68
C VAL A 525 -16.05 -4.96 17.60
N VAL A 526 -17.02 -4.56 16.78
CA VAL A 526 -17.47 -3.15 16.65
C VAL A 526 -17.88 -2.58 18.02
N LYS A 527 -18.61 -3.37 18.83
CA LYS A 527 -19.06 -3.02 20.19
C LYS A 527 -17.92 -2.76 21.19
N LEU A 528 -16.66 -3.09 20.89
CA LEU A 528 -15.51 -2.79 21.75
C LEU A 528 -14.97 -1.36 21.58
N ALA A 529 -15.44 -0.60 20.58
CA ALA A 529 -15.01 0.77 20.29
C ALA A 529 -15.51 1.86 21.29
N LYS A 530 -16.00 1.48 22.48
CA LYS A 530 -16.66 2.36 23.45
C LYS A 530 -15.79 3.54 23.91
N GLY A 531 -14.48 3.32 24.05
CA GLY A 531 -13.51 4.28 24.57
C GLY A 531 -12.95 5.27 23.54
N PHE A 532 -13.47 5.29 22.30
CA PHE A 532 -13.06 6.25 21.27
C PHE A 532 -13.99 7.47 21.26
N ASP A 533 -13.47 8.63 20.86
CA ASP A 533 -14.29 9.82 20.60
C ASP A 533 -14.90 9.76 19.19
N VAL A 534 -14.14 9.20 18.23
CA VAL A 534 -14.53 8.99 16.84
C VAL A 534 -14.28 7.54 16.46
N TYR A 535 -15.27 6.88 15.85
CA TYR A 535 -15.07 5.57 15.26
C TYR A 535 -14.42 5.72 13.88
N SER A 536 -13.29 5.06 13.61
CA SER A 536 -12.65 5.11 12.29
C SER A 536 -12.68 3.77 11.58
N LEU A 537 -12.95 3.81 10.27
CA LEU A 537 -12.94 2.65 9.38
C LEU A 537 -12.22 2.95 8.06
N ASN A 538 -11.58 1.93 7.50
CA ASN A 538 -10.95 1.98 6.19
C ASN A 538 -11.84 1.20 5.21
N LYS A 539 -12.26 1.83 4.10
CA LYS A 539 -13.10 1.16 3.10
C LYS A 539 -12.73 1.49 1.66
N TYR A 540 -12.18 0.48 1.00
CA TYR A 540 -11.81 0.52 -0.40
C TYR A 540 -12.94 0.01 -1.31
N ARG A 541 -13.82 0.94 -1.70
CA ARG A 541 -14.98 0.77 -2.60
C ARG A 541 -15.13 2.00 -3.51
N TRP A 542 -16.02 1.93 -4.50
CA TRP A 542 -16.40 3.14 -5.27
C TRP A 542 -17.33 4.06 -4.47
N ASP A 543 -18.12 3.51 -3.56
CA ASP A 543 -19.01 4.19 -2.64
C ASP A 543 -18.52 4.09 -1.18
N PRO A 544 -18.82 5.07 -0.31
CA PRO A 544 -18.82 4.84 1.13
C PRO A 544 -19.86 3.75 1.45
N PRO A 545 -19.64 2.84 2.42
CA PRO A 545 -20.52 1.68 2.61
C PRO A 545 -21.76 2.04 3.48
N PRO A 546 -22.94 2.36 2.91
CA PRO A 546 -24.06 2.88 3.70
C PRO A 546 -24.57 1.88 4.74
N GLU A 547 -24.53 0.58 4.41
CA GLU A 547 -24.96 -0.49 5.31
C GLU A 547 -24.05 -0.63 6.54
N GLN A 548 -22.74 -0.46 6.36
CA GLN A 548 -21.77 -0.56 7.44
C GLN A 548 -21.76 0.71 8.29
N ILE A 549 -21.85 1.88 7.66
CA ILE A 549 -21.92 3.18 8.36
C ILE A 549 -23.13 3.18 9.30
N LYS A 550 -24.31 2.80 8.80
CA LYS A 550 -25.53 2.67 9.62
C LYS A 550 -25.36 1.69 10.78
N ASN A 551 -24.92 0.45 10.50
CA ASN A 551 -24.75 -0.58 11.53
C ASN A 551 -23.75 -0.15 12.62
N VAL A 552 -22.61 0.42 12.23
CA VAL A 552 -21.63 0.96 13.19
C VAL A 552 -22.28 2.04 14.06
N TYR A 553 -23.00 2.99 13.48
CA TYR A 553 -23.62 4.07 14.25
C TYR A 553 -24.68 3.54 15.23
N GLU A 554 -25.53 2.60 14.81
CA GLU A 554 -26.52 1.93 15.67
C GLU A 554 -25.87 1.13 16.82
N LEU A 555 -24.66 0.59 16.60
CA LEU A 555 -23.92 -0.20 17.60
C LEU A 555 -23.13 0.61 18.62
N VAL A 556 -22.60 1.80 18.26
CA VAL A 556 -21.68 2.56 19.14
C VAL A 556 -22.09 4.00 19.41
N GLY A 557 -22.98 4.61 18.62
CA GLY A 557 -23.45 5.99 18.81
C GLY A 557 -22.34 7.05 18.71
N LYS A 558 -21.27 6.78 17.94
CA LYS A 558 -20.11 7.67 17.75
C LYS A 558 -20.09 8.25 16.34
N PRO A 559 -19.60 9.49 16.15
CA PRO A 559 -19.30 9.99 14.81
C PRO A 559 -18.25 9.11 14.12
N ILE A 560 -18.33 9.05 12.79
CA ILE A 560 -17.56 8.13 11.95
C ILE A 560 -16.58 8.91 11.06
N LEU A 561 -15.33 8.46 11.03
CA LEU A 561 -14.29 8.96 10.12
C LEU A 561 -13.88 7.83 9.15
N ILE A 562 -14.02 8.06 7.84
CA ILE A 562 -13.43 7.15 6.85
C ILE A 562 -11.93 7.45 6.80
N GLY A 563 -11.13 6.59 7.45
CA GLY A 563 -9.69 6.75 7.64
C GLY A 563 -8.85 6.48 6.40
N GLU A 564 -9.32 5.60 5.52
CA GLU A 564 -8.73 5.33 4.21
C GLU A 564 -9.79 4.97 3.17
N PHE A 565 -9.64 5.58 1.99
CA PHE A 565 -10.18 5.10 0.72
C PHE A 565 -9.24 5.54 -0.41
N HIS A 566 -9.27 4.84 -1.54
CA HIS A 566 -8.69 5.33 -2.80
C HIS A 566 -9.36 4.70 -4.00
N ILE A 567 -9.16 5.35 -5.15
CA ILE A 567 -9.43 4.81 -6.47
C ILE A 567 -8.22 5.16 -7.34
N GLY A 568 -7.64 4.19 -8.03
CA GLY A 568 -6.47 4.38 -8.88
C GLY A 568 -6.69 3.89 -10.30
N VAL A 569 -5.70 4.13 -11.16
CA VAL A 569 -5.78 3.85 -12.61
C VAL A 569 -4.69 2.86 -13.01
N PRO A 570 -4.98 1.83 -13.82
CA PRO A 570 -3.94 0.97 -14.38
C PRO A 570 -3.18 1.76 -15.46
N GLY A 571 -1.90 2.05 -15.21
CA GLY A 571 -1.03 2.68 -16.20
C GLY A 571 0.27 3.17 -15.57
N ARG A 572 1.17 3.74 -16.38
CA ARG A 572 2.45 4.32 -15.90
C ARG A 572 3.34 3.36 -15.09
N GLY A 573 3.20 2.04 -15.30
CA GLY A 573 3.88 1.00 -14.51
C GLY A 573 3.26 0.69 -13.15
N LEU A 574 2.08 1.25 -12.85
CA LEU A 574 1.41 1.21 -11.55
C LEU A 574 0.04 0.52 -11.66
N ALA A 575 -0.32 -0.23 -10.62
CA ALA A 575 -1.63 -0.85 -10.49
C ALA A 575 -2.70 0.19 -10.13
N PRO A 576 -3.99 -0.09 -10.36
CA PRO A 576 -5.09 0.77 -9.91
C PRO A 576 -5.26 0.86 -8.39
N GLY A 577 -4.43 0.17 -7.60
CA GLY A 577 -4.72 -0.05 -6.19
C GLY A 577 -5.95 -0.92 -5.99
N LEU A 578 -6.61 -0.74 -4.83
CA LEU A 578 -7.71 -1.59 -4.38
C LEU A 578 -9.05 -1.26 -5.05
N VAL A 579 -9.17 -0.14 -5.76
CA VAL A 579 -10.39 0.21 -6.51
C VAL A 579 -9.98 0.85 -7.82
N GLN A 580 -10.58 0.43 -8.93
CA GLN A 580 -10.17 0.85 -10.26
C GLN A 580 -11.07 1.95 -10.83
N ALA A 581 -10.45 3.00 -11.36
CA ALA A 581 -11.00 3.87 -12.38
C ALA A 581 -10.34 3.56 -13.74
N MET A 582 -11.08 3.77 -14.82
CA MET A 582 -10.63 3.51 -16.19
C MET A 582 -9.46 4.41 -16.61
N ASN A 583 -9.48 5.67 -16.15
CA ASN A 583 -8.50 6.71 -16.45
C ASN A 583 -8.50 7.81 -15.37
N GLN A 584 -7.61 8.79 -15.47
CA GLN A 584 -7.47 9.85 -14.45
C GLN A 584 -8.70 10.76 -14.34
N PHE A 585 -9.46 10.97 -15.43
CA PHE A 585 -10.72 11.70 -15.38
C PHE A 585 -11.78 10.95 -14.56
N GLU A 586 -11.98 9.67 -14.82
CA GLU A 586 -12.91 8.83 -14.06
C GLU A 586 -12.42 8.61 -12.60
N ARG A 587 -11.12 8.78 -12.33
CA ARG A 587 -10.57 8.84 -10.96
C ARG A 587 -11.00 10.10 -10.21
N GLY A 588 -11.05 11.25 -10.89
CA GLY A 588 -11.63 12.49 -10.35
C GLY A 588 -13.13 12.34 -10.06
N ILE A 589 -13.90 11.74 -10.99
CA ILE A 589 -15.32 11.39 -10.76
C ILE A 589 -15.48 10.46 -9.55
N ALA A 590 -14.61 9.46 -9.41
CA ALA A 590 -14.64 8.54 -8.28
C ALA A 590 -14.37 9.24 -6.94
N TYR A 591 -13.44 10.18 -6.90
CA TYR A 591 -13.17 11.02 -5.73
C TYR A 591 -14.41 11.81 -5.31
N GLN A 592 -15.03 12.53 -6.27
CA GLN A 592 -16.23 13.33 -6.00
C GLN A 592 -17.38 12.44 -5.51
N PHE A 593 -17.66 11.33 -6.20
CA PHE A 593 -18.74 10.42 -5.85
C PHE A 593 -18.56 9.83 -4.44
N TYR A 594 -17.35 9.41 -4.08
CA TYR A 594 -17.07 8.84 -2.76
C TYR A 594 -17.20 9.89 -1.64
N VAL A 595 -16.57 11.05 -1.81
CA VAL A 595 -16.50 12.09 -0.75
C VAL A 595 -17.83 12.83 -0.59
N GLU A 596 -18.53 13.18 -1.68
CA GLU A 596 -19.88 13.74 -1.59
C GLU A 596 -20.86 12.72 -0.99
N GLY A 597 -20.76 11.45 -1.40
CA GLY A 597 -21.54 10.36 -0.80
C GLY A 597 -21.30 10.25 0.71
N GLY A 598 -20.03 10.30 1.14
CA GLY A 598 -19.65 10.25 2.55
C GLY A 598 -20.19 11.45 3.33
N ALA A 599 -20.15 12.65 2.75
CA ALA A 599 -20.70 13.85 3.34
C ALA A 599 -22.24 13.86 3.44
N ALA A 600 -22.96 13.07 2.65
CA ALA A 600 -24.42 13.01 2.77
C ALA A 600 -24.89 12.37 4.09
N HIS A 601 -24.10 11.44 4.65
CA HIS A 601 -24.38 10.73 5.90
C HIS A 601 -24.28 11.64 7.13
N PRO A 602 -25.33 11.77 7.97
CA PRO A 602 -25.33 12.55 9.22
C PRO A 602 -24.23 12.17 10.21
N GLU A 603 -23.84 10.90 10.22
CA GLU A 603 -22.89 10.30 11.15
C GLU A 603 -21.41 10.39 10.70
N VAL A 604 -21.14 10.71 9.44
CA VAL A 604 -19.77 10.75 8.89
C VAL A 604 -19.21 12.17 8.93
N ILE A 605 -18.08 12.38 9.63
CA ILE A 605 -17.46 13.70 9.85
C ILE A 605 -16.19 13.94 9.01
N GLY A 606 -15.82 12.98 8.15
CA GLY A 606 -14.67 13.12 7.26
C GLY A 606 -14.37 11.90 6.40
N SER A 607 -13.55 12.12 5.38
CA SER A 607 -13.01 11.09 4.49
C SER A 607 -11.55 11.37 4.14
N HIS A 608 -10.67 10.41 4.40
CA HIS A 608 -9.21 10.55 4.22
C HIS A 608 -8.72 9.66 3.08
N TRP A 609 -8.14 10.28 2.05
CA TRP A 609 -7.59 9.59 0.88
C TRP A 609 -6.28 8.87 1.20
N PHE A 610 -6.08 7.65 0.72
CA PHE A 610 -4.79 6.95 0.77
C PHE A 610 -4.14 6.96 -0.63
N GLN A 611 -3.10 7.73 -0.91
CA GLN A 611 -2.22 8.52 -0.05
C GLN A 611 -1.65 9.72 -0.84
N TRP A 612 -0.69 10.45 -0.26
CA TRP A 612 -0.13 11.66 -0.88
C TRP A 612 0.60 11.41 -2.20
N ILE A 613 1.53 10.45 -2.24
CA ILE A 613 2.38 10.17 -3.41
C ILE A 613 2.03 8.79 -3.97
N ASP A 614 2.17 8.60 -5.28
CA ASP A 614 2.17 7.27 -5.87
C ASP A 614 3.17 6.35 -5.15
N GLN A 615 2.78 5.08 -5.00
CA GLN A 615 3.73 4.08 -4.53
C GLN A 615 4.78 3.84 -5.63
N PRO A 616 5.99 3.34 -5.32
CA PRO A 616 7.01 3.13 -6.34
C PRO A 616 6.54 2.07 -7.34
N ALA A 617 6.77 2.26 -8.65
CA ALA A 617 6.32 1.30 -9.66
C ALA A 617 6.92 -0.12 -9.50
N THR A 618 8.04 -0.27 -8.79
CA THR A 618 8.66 -1.55 -8.40
C THR A 618 8.27 -2.04 -6.99
N GLY A 619 7.27 -1.44 -6.34
CA GLY A 619 6.72 -1.89 -5.06
C GLY A 619 7.35 -1.21 -3.84
N ARG A 620 6.52 -0.86 -2.85
CA ARG A 620 6.94 -0.56 -1.47
C ARG A 620 7.28 -1.86 -0.71
N GLY A 621 7.47 -1.80 0.62
CA GLY A 621 7.99 -2.94 1.40
C GLY A 621 7.21 -4.27 1.32
N ASP A 622 5.89 -4.22 1.14
CA ASP A 622 4.98 -5.36 0.91
C ASP A 622 4.72 -5.65 -0.58
N GLY A 623 5.39 -4.91 -1.46
CA GLY A 623 5.35 -5.01 -2.91
C GLY A 623 4.26 -4.17 -3.59
N GLU A 624 3.41 -3.45 -2.85
CA GLU A 624 2.38 -2.60 -3.48
C GLU A 624 2.98 -1.43 -4.27
N ASN A 625 2.45 -1.22 -5.47
CA ASN A 625 2.89 -0.25 -6.48
C ASN A 625 1.70 0.38 -7.20
N TYR A 626 0.87 1.10 -6.45
CA TYR A 626 -0.41 1.65 -6.88
C TYR A 626 -0.33 3.11 -7.36
N ASN A 627 -1.16 3.42 -8.36
CA ASN A 627 -1.42 4.76 -8.88
C ASN A 627 -2.53 5.45 -8.07
N ILE A 628 -2.15 5.89 -6.87
CA ILE A 628 -3.07 6.41 -5.85
C ILE A 628 -2.56 7.71 -5.22
N GLY A 629 -1.50 8.31 -5.76
CA GLY A 629 -0.99 9.61 -5.31
C GLY A 629 -1.83 10.78 -5.80
N TRP A 630 -1.88 11.84 -5.01
CA TRP A 630 -2.24 13.18 -5.50
C TRP A 630 -1.14 13.75 -6.39
N ILE A 631 0.09 13.33 -6.15
CA ILE A 631 1.28 13.63 -6.95
C ILE A 631 1.98 12.35 -7.40
N ASP A 632 2.63 12.42 -8.57
CA ASP A 632 3.47 11.35 -9.10
C ASP A 632 4.85 11.28 -8.41
N VAL A 633 5.65 10.26 -8.77
CA VAL A 633 7.02 10.07 -8.27
C VAL A 633 7.96 11.27 -8.53
N THR A 634 7.60 12.17 -9.45
CA THR A 634 8.37 13.36 -9.84
C THR A 634 7.81 14.65 -9.23
N ASP A 635 6.98 14.55 -8.19
CA ASP A 635 6.40 15.69 -7.45
C ASP A 635 5.49 16.58 -8.31
N ARG A 636 4.76 16.01 -9.27
CA ARG A 636 3.77 16.72 -10.11
C ARG A 636 2.34 16.25 -9.82
N PRO A 637 1.35 17.15 -9.76
CA PRO A 637 -0.03 16.80 -9.44
C PRO A 637 -0.79 16.09 -10.56
N TYR A 638 -1.75 15.26 -10.16
CA TYR A 638 -2.80 14.73 -11.04
C TYR A 638 -3.93 15.76 -11.19
N SER A 639 -3.88 16.56 -12.27
CA SER A 639 -4.83 17.65 -12.56
C SER A 639 -6.29 17.23 -12.45
N GLU A 640 -6.64 16.07 -13.00
CA GLU A 640 -8.01 15.55 -13.06
C GLU A 640 -8.57 15.23 -11.67
N LEU A 641 -7.71 14.79 -10.74
CA LEU A 641 -8.07 14.58 -9.34
C LEU A 641 -8.18 15.91 -8.59
N VAL A 642 -7.24 16.84 -8.84
CA VAL A 642 -7.20 18.16 -8.19
C VAL A 642 -8.42 19.02 -8.55
N GLU A 643 -8.80 19.10 -9.83
CA GLU A 643 -9.97 19.89 -10.25
C GLU A 643 -11.29 19.27 -9.77
N ALA A 644 -11.42 17.94 -9.81
CA ALA A 644 -12.57 17.27 -9.22
C ALA A 644 -12.65 17.51 -7.69
N ALA A 645 -11.50 17.48 -6.99
CA ALA A 645 -11.47 17.76 -5.56
C ALA A 645 -11.89 19.19 -5.21
N LYS A 646 -11.45 20.21 -5.95
CA LYS A 646 -11.89 21.60 -5.76
C LYS A 646 -13.42 21.73 -5.86
N ILE A 647 -14.02 21.08 -6.87
CA ILE A 647 -15.48 21.04 -7.05
C ILE A 647 -16.17 20.38 -5.85
N THR A 648 -15.71 19.18 -5.47
CA THR A 648 -16.19 18.43 -4.29
C THR A 648 -16.16 19.30 -3.02
N HIS A 649 -14.99 19.85 -2.71
CA HIS A 649 -14.72 20.60 -1.48
C HIS A 649 -15.48 21.92 -1.39
N GLY A 650 -15.82 22.55 -2.52
CA GLY A 650 -16.69 23.72 -2.58
C GLY A 650 -18.15 23.42 -2.19
N ARG A 651 -18.58 22.15 -2.27
CA ARG A 651 -19.97 21.72 -2.06
C ARG A 651 -20.22 21.08 -0.69
N LEU A 652 -19.17 20.72 0.05
CA LEU A 652 -19.30 19.88 1.26
C LEU A 652 -20.12 20.48 2.39
N LEU A 653 -20.10 21.80 2.60
CA LEU A 653 -20.95 22.44 3.61
C LEU A 653 -22.43 22.20 3.31
N GLU A 654 -22.85 22.47 2.07
CA GLU A 654 -24.26 22.35 1.68
C GLU A 654 -24.72 20.90 1.60
N ILE A 655 -23.85 19.99 1.15
CA ILE A 655 -24.14 18.54 1.14
C ILE A 655 -24.26 18.02 2.58
N HIS A 656 -23.27 18.32 3.44
CA HIS A 656 -23.28 17.80 4.79
C HIS A 656 -24.38 18.45 5.64
N SER A 657 -24.71 19.73 5.47
CA SER A 657 -25.92 20.32 6.07
C SER A 657 -27.24 19.80 5.48
N GLY A 658 -27.21 18.91 4.47
CA GLY A 658 -28.42 18.35 3.85
C GLY A 658 -29.20 19.32 2.94
N LYS A 659 -28.60 20.46 2.56
CA LYS A 659 -29.22 21.50 1.71
C LYS A 659 -29.26 21.09 0.23
N ILE A 660 -28.25 20.34 -0.23
CA ILE A 660 -28.16 19.82 -1.59
C ILE A 660 -27.79 18.32 -1.59
N PRO A 661 -28.20 17.54 -2.61
CA PRO A 661 -27.80 16.15 -2.72
C PRO A 661 -26.34 16.00 -3.21
N PRO A 662 -25.68 14.87 -2.89
CA PRO A 662 -24.41 14.49 -3.50
C PRO A 662 -24.60 14.13 -4.99
N THR A 663 -23.50 14.14 -5.74
CA THR A 663 -23.48 13.69 -7.13
C THR A 663 -23.96 12.24 -7.28
N LYS A 664 -24.74 11.98 -8.35
CA LYS A 664 -25.18 10.63 -8.75
C LYS A 664 -24.32 10.04 -9.87
N ARG A 665 -23.29 10.77 -10.34
CA ARG A 665 -22.42 10.31 -11.42
C ARG A 665 -21.39 9.34 -10.86
N MET A 666 -21.68 8.04 -10.93
CA MET A 666 -20.68 7.01 -10.66
C MET A 666 -19.53 7.08 -11.68
N PRO A 667 -18.28 6.79 -11.27
CA PRO A 667 -17.15 6.65 -12.17
C PRO A 667 -17.31 5.44 -13.08
N LYS A 668 -16.47 5.32 -14.12
CA LYS A 668 -16.23 4.09 -14.89
C LYS A 668 -14.94 3.39 -14.44
N ALA A 669 -15.01 2.09 -14.15
CA ALA A 669 -13.85 1.24 -13.93
C ALA A 669 -13.20 0.77 -15.25
N SER A 670 -13.98 0.72 -16.33
CA SER A 670 -13.59 0.29 -17.69
C SER A 670 -14.61 0.75 -18.73
N GLU A 671 -14.36 0.44 -20.01
CA GLU A 671 -15.28 0.71 -21.13
C GLU A 671 -16.64 0.03 -20.95
N VAL A 672 -16.66 -1.16 -20.30
CA VAL A 672 -17.88 -1.89 -19.93
C VAL A 672 -18.55 -1.36 -18.65
N GLY A 673 -18.08 -0.23 -18.12
CA GLY A 673 -18.66 0.47 -16.97
C GLY A 673 -17.97 0.18 -15.65
N THR A 674 -18.77 0.17 -14.58
CA THR A 674 -18.38 -0.09 -13.18
C THR A 674 -19.25 -1.21 -12.63
N PRO A 675 -18.73 -2.08 -11.74
CA PRO A 675 -19.50 -3.21 -11.25
C PRO A 675 -20.79 -2.78 -10.54
N PRO A 676 -21.91 -3.50 -10.74
CA PRO A 676 -23.14 -3.24 -9.99
C PRO A 676 -23.03 -3.72 -8.54
N ASP A 677 -22.23 -4.75 -8.27
CA ASP A 677 -21.86 -5.10 -6.90
C ASP A 677 -20.63 -4.30 -6.48
N VAL A 678 -20.88 -3.31 -5.62
CA VAL A 678 -19.88 -2.50 -4.94
C VAL A 678 -19.02 -3.31 -3.97
N ARG A 679 -19.36 -4.58 -3.68
CA ARG A 679 -18.53 -5.51 -2.92
C ARG A 679 -17.31 -5.99 -3.73
N GLN A 680 -16.26 -5.18 -3.65
CA GLN A 680 -14.85 -5.58 -3.73
C GLN A 680 -14.39 -6.38 -4.96
N LEU A 681 -13.94 -5.65 -5.99
CA LEU A 681 -12.90 -6.16 -6.91
C LEU A 681 -11.47 -6.02 -6.37
N GLY A 682 -11.31 -5.41 -5.19
CA GLY A 682 -10.03 -4.85 -4.71
C GLY A 682 -9.09 -5.81 -3.97
N ILE A 683 -9.69 -6.64 -3.14
CA ILE A 683 -9.17 -7.63 -2.17
C ILE A 683 -10.51 -8.30 -1.77
N PRO A 684 -10.71 -9.63 -1.85
CA PRO A 684 -11.84 -10.23 -1.12
C PRO A 684 -11.67 -9.77 0.32
N ALA A 685 -12.69 -9.20 0.99
CA ALA A 685 -12.52 -8.90 2.40
C ALA A 685 -11.93 -10.13 3.10
N ILE A 686 -10.97 -9.88 3.99
CA ILE A 686 -10.73 -10.77 5.12
C ILE A 686 -12.12 -10.87 5.80
N GLN A 687 -12.79 -11.98 5.53
CA GLN A 687 -14.17 -12.30 5.93
C GLN A 687 -14.18 -12.78 7.36
#